data_AF-A0AAF5HZE3-F1
#
_entry.id   AF-A0AAF5HZE3-F1
#
_cell.length_a   1.000
_cell.length_b   1.000
_cell.length_c   1.000
_cell.angle_alpha   90.00
_cell.angle_beta   90.00
_cell.angle_gamma   90.00
#
_symmetry.space_group_name_H-M   'P 1'
#
loop_
_entity.id
_entity.type
_entity.pdbx_description
1 polymer ?
#
loop_
_entity_poly.entity_id
_entity_poly.type
_entity_poly.pdbx_seq_one_letter_code
_entity_poly.pdbx_strand_id
1 'polypeptide(L)'
;FLMSFLCRMCSKPYTEPGTDHALYSTTCGHLIGRSCLMEISNSIYDRGSQLNCHECFRILKRNDWHPIYNVPDEIFNLTLNSIKLERDLNDEYAKKQYLMGNLQQDPLFLKKWSSFFKGTLQKYDIFNNYIIVLVGVPHFSKSGQLLEIIDTRTGKFCHSRPLGSRVCTTIGINKYKDSVLEFGIGYADGTVQIFVGTDRKLGFSIRSGECFQEKDKIHSLCYIDKTKIAYSFGKNNLIVVGTAKNSRKYEWLEGSYFTKGIITNIQLLTDNILLGLVNQTIYVFMKNQEPYILFENKEDTIVNYTVDFSEKMLILLCHKGATNRRSKKLLTSYIVLQINEKSLKNNNIIEKSYHTSTLKVVRYDKDTFSVDSKPELLFLDKENESSLFSLLPNPENKSLLECHFFHEERFTKQGFLQNLVDFTGLVCIKKPRLFLPNIYKMKLIFLFKDRFDVVDFYLPTPYTILNMFCHFVDFFFIFVQMSFVCFACFEPFTNRGTAHSLYTTKCGHLIGLSCWENWKLSTINNNLRCFNCLRGMARGDCHPIYNIPDEILCPNHDGSLKTLLDNDSVEEQYLSKKFKQLPIFLKTLINNVDGTIELFDGYNGYILVASLNLPKRKISKYVRVLSCHNEGECDVELYEQSPLTAAAFNKCRKDVVEFGIGFKSGYVQIITCSLDLSQVISSVACSCNYGKIQSMSFTEKDKIVYSVEEYGIVVAETSILKSTSWVNLKDSERCNITDLQRFADNVLLGRIDNSIYVFEKSENSYVIYHDVDKTIINFTIDVPTNMLLIFCSEDETIDGSTITSYFYVLCKIKEGTSKKNKISAKNKYQASVIKIIKANSKYLGTSIRNGVLFFKGDERLSMYSFVPNARKNVLEAFYINNRLDCISVEGFENLNDCRGVLCINEPTMLSSGFFKVNIALIFSSKVVVLNFYCPVKD
;
A
#
# COMPACT_ATOMS: atom_id res chain seq x y z
N PHE A 1 7.34 25.33 0.47
CA PHE A 1 8.61 25.15 1.20
C PHE A 1 8.33 24.23 2.39
N LEU A 2 8.77 22.96 2.34
CA LEU A 2 8.69 22.07 3.51
C LEU A 2 9.58 22.68 4.60
N MET A 3 9.02 23.09 5.73
CA MET A 3 9.80 23.70 6.81
C MET A 3 10.45 22.57 7.62
N SER A 4 11.77 22.55 7.77
CA SER A 4 12.43 21.65 8.72
C SER A 4 12.39 22.26 10.13
N PHE A 5 12.24 21.43 11.17
CA PHE A 5 12.24 21.87 12.57
C PHE A 5 13.67 22.10 13.08
N LEU A 6 14.34 23.11 12.52
CA LEU A 6 15.72 23.48 12.81
C LEU A 6 15.80 24.95 13.25
N CYS A 7 16.88 25.30 13.96
CA CYS A 7 17.19 26.69 14.27
C CYS A 7 17.41 27.49 12.99
N ARG A 8 16.53 28.43 12.69
CA ARG A 8 16.52 29.19 11.44
C ARG A 8 17.74 30.10 11.23
N MET A 9 18.50 30.33 12.28
CA MET A 9 19.75 31.10 12.23
C MET A 9 20.99 30.30 11.87
N CYS A 10 21.10 29.06 12.37
CA CYS A 10 22.33 28.27 12.21
C CYS A 10 22.08 26.90 11.57
N SER A 11 20.82 26.59 11.24
CA SER A 11 20.34 25.34 10.66
C SER A 11 20.64 24.08 11.49
N LYS A 12 20.94 24.22 12.79
CA LYS A 12 21.15 23.09 13.71
C LYS A 12 19.85 22.64 14.36
N PRO A 13 19.71 21.35 14.73
CA PRO A 13 18.56 20.88 15.50
C PRO A 13 18.55 21.51 16.89
N TYR A 14 17.36 21.78 17.42
CA TYR A 14 17.19 22.24 18.79
C TYR A 14 17.53 21.13 19.78
N THR A 15 17.94 21.53 20.98
CA THR A 15 18.25 20.61 22.07
C THR A 15 17.30 20.80 23.25
N GLU A 16 17.35 19.88 24.22
CA GLU A 16 16.45 19.87 25.38
C GLU A 16 16.43 21.21 26.15
N PRO A 17 15.34 21.53 26.87
CA PRO A 17 15.28 22.72 27.71
C PRO A 17 16.41 22.77 28.74
N GLY A 18 17.11 23.90 28.82
CA GLY A 18 18.20 24.14 29.78
C GLY A 18 19.61 24.07 29.18
N THR A 19 19.76 23.49 27.99
CA THR A 19 21.03 23.45 27.25
C THR A 19 21.36 24.79 26.57
N ASP A 20 22.54 24.86 25.95
CA ASP A 20 23.00 26.04 25.21
C ASP A 20 22.21 26.28 23.92
N HIS A 21 21.71 25.25 23.24
CA HIS A 21 20.94 25.39 22.00
C HIS A 21 19.46 25.01 22.18
N ALA A 22 18.93 25.26 23.37
CA ALA A 22 17.53 25.02 23.69
C ALA A 22 16.58 25.84 22.81
N LEU A 23 15.36 25.33 22.61
CA LEU A 23 14.32 25.99 21.83
C LEU A 23 13.77 27.24 22.55
N TYR A 24 13.90 28.41 21.91
CA TYR A 24 13.37 29.67 22.41
C TYR A 24 12.41 30.28 21.38
N SER A 25 11.41 31.00 21.87
CA SER A 25 10.53 31.84 21.05
C SER A 25 10.74 33.30 21.39
N THR A 26 10.74 34.15 20.36
CA THR A 26 10.65 35.60 20.52
C THR A 26 9.18 36.02 20.72
N THR A 27 8.90 37.20 21.27
CA THR A 27 7.52 37.73 21.41
C THR A 27 6.82 37.94 20.08
N CYS A 28 7.56 38.00 18.98
CA CYS A 28 7.00 37.98 17.63
C CYS A 28 6.73 36.57 17.10
N GLY A 29 6.89 35.52 17.90
CA GLY A 29 6.50 34.14 17.64
C GLY A 29 7.55 33.26 16.93
N HIS A 30 8.66 33.81 16.45
CA HIS A 30 9.66 33.01 15.70
C HIS A 30 10.55 32.19 16.64
N LEU A 31 10.95 31.00 16.19
CA LEU A 31 11.78 30.06 16.96
C LEU A 31 13.27 30.20 16.60
N ILE A 32 14.10 30.34 17.63
CA ILE A 32 15.56 30.49 17.51
C ILE A 32 16.23 29.71 18.66
N GLY A 33 17.39 29.11 18.42
CA GLY A 33 18.16 28.44 19.47
C GLY A 33 18.73 29.45 20.47
N ARG A 34 18.75 29.10 21.76
CA ARG A 34 19.23 29.99 22.84
C ARG A 34 20.61 30.58 22.56
N SER A 35 21.59 29.76 22.16
CA SER A 35 22.95 30.24 21.88
C SER A 35 22.99 31.26 20.75
N CYS A 36 22.15 31.10 19.71
CA CYS A 36 22.04 32.07 18.63
C CYS A 36 21.42 33.39 19.09
N LEU A 37 20.40 33.36 19.95
CA LEU A 37 19.84 34.58 20.55
C LEU A 37 20.87 35.32 21.41
N MET A 38 21.64 34.57 22.22
CA MET A 38 22.69 35.14 23.06
C MET A 38 23.83 35.73 22.24
N GLU A 39 24.22 35.08 21.15
CA GLU A 39 25.25 35.57 20.22
C GLU A 39 24.84 36.91 19.59
N ILE A 40 23.59 37.03 19.11
CA ILE A 40 23.08 38.32 18.61
C ILE A 40 23.06 39.36 19.72
N SER A 41 22.50 39.03 20.89
CA SER A 41 22.37 39.97 22.01
C SER A 41 23.72 40.52 22.46
N ASN A 42 24.77 39.69 22.44
CA ASN A 42 26.12 40.11 22.83
C ASN A 42 26.79 40.95 21.73
N SER A 43 26.62 40.59 20.45
CA SER A 43 27.22 41.33 19.32
C SER A 43 26.76 42.79 19.18
N ILE A 44 25.59 43.11 19.74
CA ILE A 44 24.94 44.42 19.66
C ILE A 44 25.40 45.38 20.75
N TYR A 45 25.79 44.87 21.93
CA TYR A 45 26.32 45.70 23.02
C TYR A 45 27.60 46.45 22.59
N ASP A 46 28.37 45.88 21.67
CA ASP A 46 29.57 46.52 21.12
C ASP A 46 29.26 47.61 20.07
N ARG A 47 28.04 47.67 19.51
CA ARG A 47 27.72 48.55 18.36
C ARG A 47 26.56 49.53 18.59
N GLY A 48 25.87 49.48 19.73
CA GLY A 48 24.73 50.36 20.04
C GLY A 48 23.54 50.18 19.09
N SER A 49 23.48 49.08 18.34
CA SER A 49 22.40 48.78 17.40
C SER A 49 21.14 48.26 18.12
N GLN A 50 19.99 48.28 17.43
CA GLN A 50 18.78 47.64 17.92
C GLN A 50 18.81 46.15 17.56
N LEU A 51 18.42 45.32 18.53
CA LEU A 51 18.26 43.89 18.39
C LEU A 51 16.99 43.62 17.61
N ASN A 52 17.09 43.01 16.43
CA ASN A 52 15.95 42.69 15.59
C ASN A 52 15.78 41.18 15.46
N CYS A 53 14.53 40.71 15.36
CA CYS A 53 14.25 39.33 14.99
C CYS A 53 14.85 39.04 13.61
N HIS A 54 15.63 37.96 13.49
CA HIS A 54 16.27 37.55 12.24
C HIS A 54 15.27 37.31 11.09
N GLU A 55 14.01 36.98 11.41
CA GLU A 55 13.01 36.66 10.39
C GLU A 55 12.07 37.82 10.04
N CYS A 56 11.49 38.47 11.04
CA CYS A 56 10.52 39.55 10.79
C CYS A 56 11.07 40.96 11.00
N PHE A 57 12.36 41.09 11.34
CA PHE A 57 13.07 42.35 11.58
C PHE A 57 12.47 43.28 12.65
N ARG A 58 11.47 42.81 13.42
CA ARG A 58 10.93 43.57 14.56
C ARG A 58 11.99 43.73 15.64
N ILE A 59 12.05 44.92 16.22
CA ILE A 59 12.92 45.22 17.36
C ILE A 59 12.48 44.37 18.57
N LEU A 60 13.45 43.70 19.17
CA LEU A 60 13.35 42.87 20.37
C LEU A 60 14.13 43.56 21.50
N LYS A 61 13.57 43.56 22.71
CA LYS A 61 14.24 43.92 23.95
C LYS A 61 14.78 42.65 24.64
N ARG A 62 15.64 42.81 25.65
CA ARG A 62 16.29 41.70 26.38
C ARG A 62 15.31 40.68 27.00
N ASN A 63 14.05 41.09 27.24
CA ASN A 63 13.00 40.24 27.81
C ASN A 63 11.95 39.81 26.77
N ASP A 64 12.18 40.08 25.49
CA ASP A 64 11.26 39.75 24.40
C ASP A 64 11.50 38.36 23.81
N TRP A 65 12.11 37.46 24.59
CA TRP A 65 12.21 36.04 24.28
C TRP A 65 12.11 35.20 25.55
N HIS A 66 11.66 33.97 25.40
CA HIS A 66 11.57 33.01 26.49
C HIS A 66 11.80 31.58 25.98
N PRO A 67 12.25 30.66 26.85
CA PRO A 67 12.32 29.24 26.51
C PRO A 67 10.93 28.69 26.15
N ILE A 68 10.89 27.65 25.33
CA ILE A 68 9.71 26.83 25.08
C ILE A 68 9.85 25.49 25.81
N TYR A 69 8.78 25.11 26.50
CA TYR A 69 8.66 23.86 27.25
C TYR A 69 7.55 22.98 26.66
N ASN A 70 7.41 21.76 27.18
CA ASN A 70 6.37 20.79 26.79
C ASN A 70 6.46 20.35 25.32
N VAL A 71 7.68 20.36 24.78
CA VAL A 71 8.02 19.71 23.52
C VAL A 71 8.28 18.24 23.82
N PRO A 72 7.73 17.27 23.07
CA PRO A 72 7.99 15.85 23.28
C PRO A 72 9.49 15.52 23.20
N ASP A 73 9.99 14.70 24.12
CA ASP A 73 11.41 14.30 24.17
C ASP A 73 11.86 13.60 22.88
N GLU A 74 10.93 12.94 22.19
CA GLU A 74 11.18 12.30 20.90
C GLU A 74 11.66 13.29 19.83
N ILE A 75 11.32 14.57 19.93
CA ILE A 75 11.78 15.61 18.98
C ILE A 75 13.27 15.88 19.16
N PHE A 76 13.75 15.94 20.40
CA PHE A 76 15.17 16.13 20.69
C PHE A 76 15.98 14.87 20.37
N ASN A 77 15.39 13.68 20.58
CA ASN A 77 16.03 12.38 20.38
C ASN A 77 16.08 11.89 18.92
N LEU A 78 15.39 12.56 17.98
CA LEU A 78 15.41 12.19 16.55
C LEU A 78 16.68 12.65 15.81
N THR A 79 17.73 13.03 16.53
CA THR A 79 19.05 13.24 15.92
C THR A 79 19.46 11.96 15.21
N LEU A 80 19.92 12.07 13.96
CA LEU A 80 20.48 10.97 13.20
C LEU A 80 21.73 10.47 13.93
N ASN A 81 21.58 9.56 14.90
CA ASN A 81 22.70 8.90 15.53
C ASN A 81 23.51 8.24 14.42
N SER A 82 24.83 8.44 14.43
CA SER A 82 25.74 8.01 13.37
C SER A 82 25.49 6.54 13.01
N ILE A 83 24.94 6.36 11.79
CA ILE A 83 24.14 5.23 11.32
C ILE A 83 24.97 3.93 11.25
N LYS A 84 24.71 3.01 12.18
CA LYS A 84 24.84 1.57 11.90
C LYS A 84 23.63 1.15 11.06
N LEU A 85 23.71 0.06 10.27
CA LEU A 85 22.51 -0.58 9.71
C LEU A 85 21.47 -0.79 10.82
N GLU A 86 20.43 0.02 10.83
CA GLU A 86 19.36 -0.07 11.81
C GLU A 86 18.48 -1.27 11.39
N ARG A 87 18.50 -2.31 12.21
CA ARG A 87 17.66 -3.50 12.05
C ARG A 87 16.26 -3.17 12.57
N ASP A 88 15.23 -3.80 11.99
CA ASP A 88 13.84 -3.76 12.46
C ASP A 88 13.13 -2.39 12.32
N LEU A 89 13.67 -1.47 11.50
CA LEU A 89 13.04 -0.20 11.16
C LEU A 89 12.29 -0.25 9.82
N ASN A 90 11.22 0.54 9.73
CA ASN A 90 10.30 0.57 8.60
C ASN A 90 10.20 1.97 7.97
N ASP A 91 9.34 2.07 6.98
CA ASP A 91 9.04 3.28 6.22
C ASP A 91 8.64 4.48 7.11
N GLU A 92 8.08 4.25 8.29
CA GLU A 92 7.74 5.34 9.22
C GLU A 92 8.96 6.04 9.78
N TYR A 93 10.03 5.31 10.06
CA TYR A 93 11.27 5.93 10.53
C TYR A 93 11.84 6.86 9.46
N ALA A 94 11.88 6.42 8.20
CA ALA A 94 12.31 7.27 7.08
C ALA A 94 11.46 8.54 6.98
N LYS A 95 10.14 8.42 7.14
CA LYS A 95 9.22 9.56 7.21
C LYS A 95 9.58 10.50 8.37
N LYS A 96 9.76 10.01 9.60
CA LYS A 96 10.16 10.86 10.74
C LYS A 96 11.47 11.61 10.48
N GLN A 97 12.47 10.95 9.90
CA GLN A 97 13.75 11.57 9.55
C GLN A 97 13.60 12.65 8.46
N TYR A 98 12.70 12.47 7.51
CA TYR A 98 12.38 13.47 6.49
C TYR A 98 11.82 14.77 7.09
N LEU A 99 10.91 14.63 8.07
CA LEU A 99 10.22 15.75 8.71
C LEU A 99 11.14 16.56 9.62
N MET A 100 12.07 15.87 10.28
CA MET A 100 13.13 16.52 11.03
C MET A 100 14.20 17.18 10.15
N GLY A 101 14.13 17.01 8.81
CA GLY A 101 15.12 17.53 7.86
C GLY A 101 16.38 16.66 7.73
N ASN A 102 16.49 15.58 8.49
CA ASN A 102 17.66 14.69 8.48
C ASN A 102 17.78 13.91 7.16
N LEU A 103 16.65 13.47 6.59
CA LEU A 103 16.60 12.78 5.29
C LEU A 103 16.61 13.76 4.09
N GLN A 104 16.77 15.07 4.29
CA GLN A 104 16.88 15.99 3.15
C GLN A 104 18.31 16.08 2.60
N GLN A 105 19.31 15.74 3.42
CA GLN A 105 20.72 15.86 3.07
C GLN A 105 21.37 14.49 2.85
N ASP A 106 21.12 13.55 3.75
CA ASP A 106 21.76 12.24 3.76
C ASP A 106 20.79 11.14 3.34
N PRO A 107 21.24 10.16 2.55
CA PRO A 107 20.49 8.95 2.25
C PRO A 107 20.28 8.07 3.49
N LEU A 108 19.22 7.26 3.48
CA LEU A 108 18.91 6.33 4.57
C LEU A 108 18.79 4.90 4.04
N PHE A 109 19.36 3.96 4.79
CA PHE A 109 19.30 2.54 4.49
C PHE A 109 18.72 1.78 5.68
N LEU A 110 17.66 1.02 5.44
CA LEU A 110 17.04 0.17 6.44
C LEU A 110 17.28 -1.29 6.07
N LYS A 111 18.07 -2.00 6.90
CA LYS A 111 18.29 -3.42 6.68
C LYS A 111 17.03 -4.19 7.04
N LYS A 112 16.48 -4.94 6.08
CA LYS A 112 15.32 -5.80 6.34
C LYS A 112 15.77 -7.12 6.93
N TRP A 113 16.69 -7.82 6.27
CA TRP A 113 17.21 -9.10 6.75
C TRP A 113 18.46 -9.54 5.95
N SER A 114 19.08 -10.64 6.41
CA SER A 114 20.20 -11.33 5.76
C SER A 114 19.88 -12.79 5.56
N SER A 115 20.43 -13.40 4.51
CA SER A 115 20.49 -14.85 4.38
C SER A 115 21.88 -15.27 3.96
N PHE A 116 22.37 -16.37 4.55
CA PHE A 116 23.72 -16.88 4.35
C PHE A 116 23.69 -18.04 3.38
N PHE A 117 24.64 -18.05 2.46
CA PHE A 117 24.87 -19.15 1.56
C PHE A 117 25.53 -20.31 2.28
N LYS A 118 25.34 -21.54 1.79
CA LYS A 118 26.04 -22.72 2.34
C LYS A 118 27.51 -22.82 1.95
N GLY A 119 28.01 -21.88 1.14
CA GLY A 119 29.37 -21.84 0.63
C GLY A 119 29.69 -20.48 0.02
N THR A 120 30.78 -20.43 -0.76
CA THR A 120 31.26 -19.19 -1.37
C THR A 120 30.55 -18.93 -2.70
N LEU A 121 29.87 -17.79 -2.85
CA LEU A 121 29.23 -17.34 -4.07
C LEU A 121 30.22 -17.35 -5.24
N GLN A 122 29.87 -18.08 -6.30
CA GLN A 122 30.64 -18.15 -7.55
C GLN A 122 29.91 -17.42 -8.68
N LYS A 123 28.59 -17.62 -8.79
CA LYS A 123 27.74 -17.01 -9.81
C LYS A 123 26.35 -16.77 -9.26
N TYR A 124 25.68 -15.76 -9.80
CA TYR A 124 24.29 -15.49 -9.49
C TYR A 124 23.56 -14.81 -10.65
N ASP A 125 22.25 -14.94 -10.64
CA ASP A 125 21.33 -14.07 -11.36
C ASP A 125 20.06 -13.88 -10.52
N ILE A 126 19.40 -12.73 -10.69
CA ILE A 126 18.25 -12.32 -9.87
C ILE A 126 17.12 -11.86 -10.80
N PHE A 127 15.91 -12.34 -10.54
CA PHE A 127 14.71 -11.87 -11.22
C PHE A 127 13.46 -12.16 -10.38
N ASN A 128 12.47 -11.27 -10.43
CA ASN A 128 11.15 -11.42 -9.80
C ASN A 128 11.18 -11.93 -8.34
N ASN A 129 12.02 -11.32 -7.49
CA ASN A 129 12.26 -11.71 -6.09
C ASN A 129 12.82 -13.12 -5.87
N TYR A 130 13.39 -13.77 -6.89
CA TYR A 130 14.17 -14.98 -6.72
C TYR A 130 15.63 -14.69 -7.05
N ILE A 131 16.52 -15.20 -6.20
CA ILE A 131 17.95 -15.28 -6.50
C ILE A 131 18.32 -16.73 -6.76
N ILE A 132 18.98 -16.96 -7.89
CA ILE A 132 19.64 -18.24 -8.18
C ILE A 132 21.11 -18.04 -7.96
N VAL A 133 21.70 -18.81 -7.05
CA VAL A 133 23.12 -18.77 -6.73
C VAL A 133 23.78 -20.11 -7.01
N LEU A 134 25.01 -20.03 -7.48
CA LEU A 134 25.97 -21.11 -7.51
C LEU A 134 27.00 -20.85 -6.43
N VAL A 135 27.12 -21.76 -5.48
CA VAL A 135 28.05 -21.63 -4.37
C VAL A 135 29.07 -22.76 -4.40
N GLY A 136 30.33 -22.39 -4.19
CA GLY A 136 31.46 -23.29 -4.03
C GLY A 136 31.50 -23.82 -2.60
N VAL A 137 31.45 -25.13 -2.46
CA VAL A 137 31.47 -25.83 -1.16
C VAL A 137 32.66 -26.80 -1.17
N PRO A 138 33.69 -26.58 -0.34
CA PRO A 138 34.92 -27.37 -0.38
C PRO A 138 34.75 -28.89 -0.20
N HIS A 139 33.66 -29.31 0.46
CA HIS A 139 33.42 -30.71 0.85
C HIS A 139 32.34 -31.43 0.04
N PHE A 140 31.75 -30.81 -0.99
CA PHE A 140 30.66 -31.41 -1.78
C PHE A 140 31.12 -31.82 -3.18
N SER A 141 30.83 -33.07 -3.58
CA SER A 141 30.99 -33.61 -4.94
C SER A 141 32.38 -33.47 -5.59
N LYS A 142 32.55 -33.98 -6.82
CA LYS A 142 33.80 -33.82 -7.60
C LYS A 142 34.00 -32.39 -8.12
N SER A 143 32.92 -31.63 -8.29
CA SER A 143 32.99 -30.24 -8.80
C SER A 143 33.04 -29.19 -7.69
N GLY A 144 32.62 -29.51 -6.45
CA GLY A 144 32.57 -28.50 -5.38
C GLY A 144 31.39 -27.53 -5.49
N GLN A 145 30.35 -27.79 -6.30
CA GLN A 145 29.34 -26.79 -6.64
C GLN A 145 27.91 -27.18 -6.22
N LEU A 146 27.22 -26.21 -5.59
CA LEU A 146 25.83 -26.31 -5.13
C LEU A 146 24.99 -25.21 -5.77
N LEU A 147 23.84 -25.59 -6.35
CA LEU A 147 22.83 -24.66 -6.86
C LEU A 147 21.79 -24.39 -5.76
N GLU A 148 21.55 -23.13 -5.43
CA GLU A 148 20.49 -22.72 -4.50
C GLU A 148 19.56 -21.69 -5.14
N ILE A 149 18.26 -21.82 -4.86
CA ILE A 149 17.23 -20.86 -5.24
C ILE A 149 16.58 -20.35 -3.97
N ILE A 150 16.57 -19.03 -3.78
CA ILE A 150 16.12 -18.39 -2.55
C ILE A 150 15.10 -17.31 -2.91
N ASP A 151 13.99 -17.27 -2.17
CA ASP A 151 13.01 -16.18 -2.26
C ASP A 151 13.54 -14.95 -1.49
N THR A 152 13.75 -13.85 -2.19
CA THR A 152 14.28 -12.60 -1.64
C THR A 152 13.24 -11.74 -0.93
N ARG A 153 11.99 -12.22 -0.78
CA ARG A 153 10.98 -11.61 0.11
C ARG A 153 11.12 -12.14 1.52
N THR A 154 11.30 -13.47 1.64
CA THR A 154 11.24 -14.20 2.91
C THR A 154 12.59 -14.75 3.38
N GLY A 155 13.59 -14.83 2.50
CA GLY A 155 14.86 -15.50 2.76
C GLY A 155 14.78 -17.02 2.70
N LYS A 156 13.61 -17.59 2.34
CA LYS A 156 13.38 -19.03 2.30
C LYS A 156 14.13 -19.69 1.15
N PHE A 157 14.83 -20.79 1.46
CA PHE A 157 15.41 -21.68 0.46
C PHE A 157 14.30 -22.46 -0.24
N CYS A 158 14.07 -22.13 -1.52
CA CYS A 158 13.11 -22.80 -2.38
C CYS A 158 13.68 -24.11 -2.95
N HIS A 159 15.00 -24.14 -3.21
CA HIS A 159 15.70 -25.31 -3.73
C HIS A 159 17.18 -25.26 -3.36
N SER A 160 17.80 -26.43 -3.13
CA SER A 160 19.24 -26.56 -2.88
C SER A 160 19.67 -27.95 -3.35
N ARG A 161 20.53 -28.03 -4.38
CA ARG A 161 20.95 -29.30 -5.00
C ARG A 161 22.41 -29.27 -5.50
N PRO A 162 23.22 -30.30 -5.20
CA PRO A 162 24.57 -30.41 -5.78
C PRO A 162 24.51 -30.66 -7.29
N LEU A 163 25.38 -30.00 -8.06
CA LEU A 163 25.43 -30.14 -9.53
C LEU A 163 26.18 -31.39 -10.02
N GLY A 164 26.68 -32.24 -9.11
CA GLY A 164 27.34 -33.50 -9.45
C GLY A 164 28.80 -33.31 -9.88
N SER A 165 29.22 -33.95 -10.97
CA SER A 165 30.61 -33.87 -11.49
C SER A 165 30.81 -32.79 -12.55
N ARG A 166 29.72 -32.22 -13.09
CA ARG A 166 29.80 -31.16 -14.11
C ARG A 166 30.11 -29.83 -13.44
N VAL A 167 31.08 -29.10 -13.99
CA VAL A 167 31.42 -27.75 -13.52
C VAL A 167 30.55 -26.74 -14.26
N CYS A 168 29.67 -26.07 -13.54
CA CYS A 168 28.86 -24.97 -14.06
C CYS A 168 29.74 -23.74 -14.31
N THR A 169 29.60 -23.14 -15.49
CA THR A 169 30.40 -22.01 -16.00
C THR A 169 29.59 -20.75 -16.22
N THR A 170 28.27 -20.83 -16.37
CA THR A 170 27.39 -19.66 -16.53
C THR A 170 25.96 -19.99 -16.13
N ILE A 171 25.21 -18.98 -15.68
CA ILE A 171 23.79 -19.07 -15.32
C ILE A 171 23.09 -17.85 -15.91
N GLY A 172 21.86 -18.02 -16.38
CA GLY A 172 20.98 -16.91 -16.75
C GLY A 172 19.53 -17.23 -16.46
N ILE A 173 18.75 -16.25 -16.03
CA ILE A 173 17.30 -16.35 -15.80
C ILE A 173 16.54 -15.76 -16.98
N ASN A 174 15.41 -16.38 -17.33
CA ASN A 174 14.48 -15.83 -18.30
C ASN A 174 13.69 -14.66 -17.69
N LYS A 175 14.18 -13.43 -17.93
CA LYS A 175 13.57 -12.19 -17.43
C LYS A 175 12.31 -11.76 -18.21
N TYR A 176 11.83 -12.58 -19.14
CA TYR A 176 10.62 -12.33 -19.94
C TYR A 176 9.41 -13.14 -19.49
N LYS A 177 9.57 -14.07 -18.53
CA LYS A 177 8.51 -14.92 -17.99
C LYS A 177 8.26 -14.56 -16.52
N ASP A 178 7.14 -13.89 -16.25
CA ASP A 178 6.75 -13.54 -14.87
C ASP A 178 6.02 -14.69 -14.15
N SER A 179 5.41 -15.62 -14.89
CA SER A 179 4.56 -16.69 -14.35
C SER A 179 5.32 -17.92 -13.85
N VAL A 180 6.57 -18.12 -14.29
CA VAL A 180 7.41 -19.26 -13.93
C VAL A 180 8.88 -18.84 -13.83
N LEU A 181 9.66 -19.48 -12.97
CA LEU A 181 11.10 -19.24 -12.89
C LEU A 181 11.84 -20.16 -13.86
N GLU A 182 12.06 -19.70 -15.09
CA GLU A 182 12.86 -20.43 -16.08
C GLU A 182 14.31 -19.93 -16.08
N PHE A 183 15.28 -20.84 -16.07
CA PHE A 183 16.70 -20.49 -16.07
C PHE A 183 17.55 -21.53 -16.80
N GLY A 184 18.70 -21.10 -17.31
CA GLY A 184 19.65 -21.92 -18.04
C GLY A 184 21.00 -21.99 -17.34
N ILE A 185 21.63 -23.17 -17.37
CA ILE A 185 22.97 -23.41 -16.86
C ILE A 185 23.87 -23.90 -18.00
N GLY A 186 25.00 -23.24 -18.20
CA GLY A 186 26.08 -23.70 -19.08
C GLY A 186 27.18 -24.37 -18.26
N TYR A 187 27.79 -25.42 -18.83
CA TYR A 187 28.81 -26.23 -18.17
C TYR A 187 30.14 -26.26 -18.94
N ALA A 188 31.21 -26.65 -18.23
CA ALA A 188 32.55 -26.78 -18.79
C ALA A 188 32.69 -27.95 -19.78
N ASP A 189 31.79 -28.93 -19.74
CA ASP A 189 31.74 -30.05 -20.68
C ASP A 189 30.96 -29.73 -21.96
N GLY A 190 30.53 -28.48 -22.15
CA GLY A 190 29.75 -28.05 -23.31
C GLY A 190 28.24 -28.29 -23.18
N THR A 191 27.76 -28.76 -22.03
CA THR A 191 26.31 -28.88 -21.80
C THR A 191 25.68 -27.50 -21.56
N VAL A 192 24.52 -27.24 -22.16
CA VAL A 192 23.57 -26.19 -21.76
C VAL A 192 22.27 -26.87 -21.33
N GLN A 193 21.83 -26.63 -20.09
CA GLN A 193 20.62 -27.24 -19.54
C GLN A 193 19.65 -26.18 -19.07
N ILE A 194 18.40 -26.28 -19.51
CA ILE A 194 17.30 -25.42 -19.08
C ILE A 194 16.54 -26.06 -17.92
N PHE A 195 16.09 -25.25 -16.99
CA PHE A 195 15.29 -25.63 -15.84
C PHE A 195 14.07 -24.72 -15.73
N VAL A 196 12.96 -25.27 -15.25
CA VAL A 196 11.73 -24.54 -15.01
C VAL A 196 11.25 -24.81 -13.59
N GLY A 197 11.27 -23.75 -12.78
CA GLY A 197 10.73 -23.70 -11.43
C GLY A 197 9.28 -23.24 -11.42
N THR A 198 8.43 -23.97 -10.70
CA THR A 198 7.04 -23.55 -10.44
C THR A 198 6.78 -23.56 -8.94
N ASP A 199 6.28 -22.45 -8.44
CA ASP A 199 5.76 -22.33 -7.07
C ASP A 199 4.31 -22.84 -7.06
N ARG A 200 4.04 -23.93 -6.34
CA ARG A 200 2.72 -24.55 -6.22
C ARG A 200 2.29 -24.52 -4.75
N LYS A 201 0.99 -24.65 -4.46
CA LYS A 201 0.48 -24.78 -3.07
C LYS A 201 1.19 -25.86 -2.24
N LEU A 202 1.74 -26.90 -2.88
CA LEU A 202 2.48 -28.02 -2.25
C LEU A 202 4.00 -27.76 -2.08
N GLY A 203 4.51 -26.61 -2.52
CA GLY A 203 5.93 -26.24 -2.47
C GLY A 203 6.55 -25.93 -3.83
N PHE A 204 7.82 -25.51 -3.79
CA PHE A 204 8.60 -25.13 -4.97
C PHE A 204 9.16 -26.37 -5.66
N SER A 205 8.87 -26.53 -6.96
CA SER A 205 9.33 -27.68 -7.74
C SER A 205 10.12 -27.24 -8.97
N ILE A 206 11.24 -27.91 -9.25
CA ILE A 206 12.07 -27.69 -10.44
C ILE A 206 11.98 -28.90 -11.35
N ARG A 207 11.74 -28.64 -12.63
CA ARG A 207 11.81 -29.65 -13.71
C ARG A 207 12.95 -29.31 -14.64
N SER A 208 13.66 -30.34 -15.12
CA SER A 208 14.61 -30.18 -16.21
C SER A 208 13.84 -30.00 -17.53
N GLY A 209 14.20 -28.96 -18.27
CA GLY A 209 13.78 -28.71 -19.64
C GLY A 209 14.78 -29.28 -20.64
N GLU A 210 14.95 -28.59 -21.76
CA GLU A 210 15.84 -29.00 -22.84
C GLU A 210 17.32 -28.96 -22.45
N CYS A 211 18.09 -29.81 -23.12
CA CYS A 211 19.53 -29.97 -22.91
C CYS A 211 20.24 -29.99 -24.25
N PHE A 212 21.24 -29.13 -24.40
CA PHE A 212 22.07 -29.03 -25.59
C PHE A 212 23.50 -29.44 -25.25
N GLN A 213 24.17 -30.13 -26.16
CA GLN A 213 25.57 -30.53 -26.02
C GLN A 213 26.39 -29.86 -27.11
N GLU A 214 27.47 -29.20 -26.70
CA GLU A 214 28.50 -28.65 -27.58
C GLU A 214 29.83 -29.39 -27.43
N LYS A 215 30.78 -29.08 -28.32
CA LYS A 215 32.10 -29.73 -28.37
C LYS A 215 33.10 -29.17 -27.35
N ASP A 216 32.82 -28.00 -26.77
CA ASP A 216 33.74 -27.26 -25.91
C ASP A 216 32.97 -26.52 -24.81
N LYS A 217 33.69 -25.98 -23.83
CA LYS A 217 33.19 -25.26 -22.66
C LYS A 217 32.23 -24.12 -23.03
N ILE A 218 31.09 -24.06 -22.34
CA ILE A 218 30.18 -22.91 -22.40
C ILE A 218 30.79 -21.74 -21.64
N HIS A 219 30.81 -20.55 -22.24
CA HIS A 219 31.44 -19.35 -21.67
C HIS A 219 30.45 -18.31 -21.17
N SER A 220 29.31 -18.16 -21.86
CA SER A 220 28.26 -17.21 -21.45
C SER A 220 26.91 -17.65 -21.98
N LEU A 221 25.84 -17.21 -21.31
CA LEU A 221 24.45 -17.55 -21.64
C LEU A 221 23.54 -16.37 -21.29
N CYS A 222 22.59 -16.06 -22.16
CA CYS A 222 21.58 -15.01 -21.97
C CYS A 222 20.26 -15.42 -22.62
N TYR A 223 19.13 -14.99 -22.08
CA TYR A 223 17.83 -15.11 -22.75
C TYR A 223 17.63 -13.92 -23.70
N ILE A 224 17.16 -14.19 -24.92
CA ILE A 224 16.85 -13.15 -25.92
C ILE A 224 15.38 -12.78 -25.88
N ASP A 225 14.51 -13.77 -25.66
CA ASP A 225 13.06 -13.59 -25.58
C ASP A 225 12.47 -14.67 -24.66
N LYS A 226 11.13 -14.72 -24.55
CA LYS A 226 10.39 -15.71 -23.75
C LYS A 226 10.74 -17.17 -24.08
N THR A 227 11.28 -17.43 -25.26
CA THR A 227 11.43 -18.75 -25.86
C THR A 227 12.82 -19.05 -26.38
N LYS A 228 13.78 -18.12 -26.37
CA LYS A 228 15.12 -18.32 -26.95
C LYS A 228 16.24 -17.93 -26.00
N ILE A 229 17.34 -18.65 -26.13
CA ILE A 229 18.62 -18.35 -25.47
C ILE A 229 19.72 -18.12 -26.51
N ALA A 230 20.68 -17.29 -26.14
CA ALA A 230 21.98 -17.19 -26.76
C ALA A 230 23.04 -17.74 -25.82
N TYR A 231 24.02 -18.49 -26.34
CA TYR A 231 25.20 -18.87 -25.58
C TYR A 231 26.43 -18.98 -26.47
N SER A 232 27.60 -18.78 -25.88
CA SER A 232 28.89 -18.98 -26.52
C SER A 232 29.61 -20.21 -25.98
N PHE A 233 30.39 -20.87 -26.85
CA PHE A 233 31.23 -21.99 -26.47
C PHE A 233 32.55 -21.99 -27.24
N GLY A 234 33.63 -22.47 -26.62
CA GLY A 234 34.97 -22.44 -27.22
C GLY A 234 35.37 -21.06 -27.77
N LYS A 235 36.11 -21.06 -28.88
CA LYS A 235 36.49 -19.84 -29.62
C LYS A 235 35.55 -19.60 -30.80
N ASN A 236 35.13 -18.35 -30.99
CA ASN A 236 34.34 -17.89 -32.15
C ASN A 236 32.97 -18.57 -32.37
N ASN A 237 32.36 -19.24 -31.38
CA ASN A 237 31.01 -19.80 -31.54
C ASN A 237 29.99 -19.02 -30.71
N LEU A 238 28.90 -18.63 -31.38
CA LEU A 238 27.73 -18.00 -30.78
C LEU A 238 26.47 -18.68 -31.33
N ILE A 239 25.76 -19.39 -30.45
CA ILE A 239 24.55 -20.14 -30.81
C ILE A 239 23.33 -19.44 -30.26
N VAL A 240 22.29 -19.36 -31.09
CA VAL A 240 20.93 -19.04 -30.67
C VAL A 240 20.03 -20.24 -30.90
N VAL A 241 19.29 -20.63 -29.87
CA VAL A 241 18.40 -21.79 -29.91
C VAL A 241 17.12 -21.52 -29.13
N GLY A 242 16.02 -22.14 -29.58
CA GLY A 242 14.78 -22.15 -28.82
C GLY A 242 14.89 -23.03 -27.56
N THR A 243 14.12 -22.69 -26.54
CA THR A 243 14.00 -23.40 -25.26
C THR A 243 13.03 -24.58 -25.33
N ALA A 244 12.26 -24.69 -26.43
CA ALA A 244 11.33 -25.78 -26.67
C ALA A 244 12.04 -27.02 -27.25
N LYS A 245 11.40 -28.18 -27.09
CA LYS A 245 11.87 -29.47 -27.64
C LYS A 245 12.21 -29.37 -29.12
N ASN A 246 13.33 -29.98 -29.51
CA ASN A 246 13.77 -30.07 -30.91
C ASN A 246 13.97 -28.71 -31.61
N SER A 247 14.21 -27.64 -30.85
CA SER A 247 14.51 -26.33 -31.44
C SER A 247 15.79 -26.38 -32.26
N ARG A 248 15.74 -25.81 -33.47
CA ARG A 248 16.91 -25.70 -34.34
C ARG A 248 17.93 -24.74 -33.74
N LYS A 249 19.20 -25.15 -33.69
CA LYS A 249 20.33 -24.28 -33.36
C LYS A 249 20.68 -23.41 -34.57
N TYR A 250 20.94 -22.14 -34.33
CA TYR A 250 21.42 -21.18 -35.32
C TYR A 250 22.78 -20.67 -34.88
N GLU A 251 23.81 -20.90 -35.69
CA GLU A 251 25.13 -20.34 -35.46
C GLU A 251 25.19 -18.94 -36.07
N TRP A 252 25.30 -17.92 -35.22
CA TRP A 252 25.25 -16.53 -35.67
C TRP A 252 26.52 -16.05 -36.38
N LEU A 253 27.62 -16.80 -36.22
CA LEU A 253 28.92 -16.50 -36.82
C LEU A 253 29.23 -17.37 -38.04
N GLU A 254 28.30 -18.22 -38.45
CA GLU A 254 28.45 -19.09 -39.62
C GLU A 254 28.67 -18.23 -40.88
N GLY A 255 29.82 -18.42 -41.54
CA GLY A 255 30.21 -17.64 -42.72
C GLY A 255 30.78 -16.25 -42.46
N SER A 256 30.93 -15.84 -41.19
CA SER A 256 31.61 -14.58 -40.84
C SER A 256 33.14 -14.74 -40.82
N TYR A 257 33.89 -13.70 -41.20
CA TYR A 257 35.35 -13.65 -41.07
C TYR A 257 35.81 -13.35 -39.63
N PHE A 258 34.91 -13.44 -38.66
CA PHE A 258 35.15 -13.15 -37.25
C PHE A 258 36.05 -14.20 -36.59
N THR A 259 37.35 -13.94 -36.60
CA THR A 259 38.37 -14.77 -35.92
C THR A 259 38.89 -14.07 -34.67
N LYS A 260 38.02 -13.86 -33.68
CA LYS A 260 38.40 -13.21 -32.42
C LYS A 260 37.89 -14.00 -31.21
N GLY A 261 38.83 -14.71 -30.59
CA GLY A 261 38.84 -15.08 -29.17
C GLY A 261 37.63 -15.83 -28.61
N ILE A 262 37.53 -15.80 -27.28
CA ILE A 262 36.44 -16.39 -26.51
C ILE A 262 35.40 -15.30 -26.25
N ILE A 263 34.14 -15.55 -26.58
CA ILE A 263 33.02 -14.63 -26.36
C ILE A 263 32.49 -14.84 -24.95
N THR A 264 32.49 -13.78 -24.13
CA THR A 264 32.03 -13.82 -22.74
C THR A 264 31.03 -12.69 -22.46
N ASN A 265 30.34 -12.79 -21.32
CA ASN A 265 29.38 -11.79 -20.84
C ASN A 265 28.39 -11.33 -21.93
N ILE A 266 27.67 -12.27 -22.55
CA ILE A 266 26.68 -11.97 -23.57
C ILE A 266 25.47 -11.29 -22.92
N GLN A 267 25.04 -10.16 -23.47
CA GLN A 267 23.83 -9.46 -23.03
C GLN A 267 23.01 -8.99 -24.23
N LEU A 268 21.69 -8.94 -24.09
CA LEU A 268 20.80 -8.43 -25.13
C LEU A 268 20.86 -6.91 -25.17
N LEU A 269 21.12 -6.35 -26.35
CA LEU A 269 20.88 -4.94 -26.63
C LEU A 269 19.43 -4.76 -27.08
N THR A 270 19.02 -5.35 -28.21
CA THR A 270 17.64 -5.25 -28.74
C THR A 270 17.18 -6.60 -29.33
N ASP A 271 15.94 -6.71 -29.83
CA ASP A 271 15.27 -7.95 -30.27
C ASP A 271 16.08 -8.92 -31.17
N ASN A 272 17.20 -8.48 -31.79
CA ASN A 272 18.12 -9.36 -32.53
C ASN A 272 19.59 -8.95 -32.42
N ILE A 273 19.96 -8.23 -31.37
CA ILE A 273 21.29 -7.65 -31.23
C ILE A 273 21.86 -8.03 -29.88
N LEU A 274 22.98 -8.74 -29.90
CA LEU A 274 23.71 -9.17 -28.72
C LEU A 274 25.00 -8.37 -28.59
N LEU A 275 25.38 -8.07 -27.36
CA LEU A 275 26.71 -7.60 -27.01
C LEU A 275 27.52 -8.76 -26.46
N GLY A 276 28.83 -8.76 -26.67
CA GLY A 276 29.73 -9.73 -26.04
C GLY A 276 31.16 -9.21 -25.93
N LEU A 277 31.84 -9.61 -24.85
CA LEU A 277 33.23 -9.24 -24.58
C LEU A 277 34.19 -10.28 -25.17
N VAL A 278 35.12 -9.80 -25.99
CA VAL A 278 36.17 -10.59 -26.64
C VAL A 278 37.48 -9.84 -26.54
N ASN A 279 38.49 -10.40 -25.88
CA ASN A 279 39.84 -9.83 -25.76
C ASN A 279 39.83 -8.32 -25.38
N GLN A 280 39.08 -7.94 -24.35
CA GLN A 280 38.95 -6.54 -23.88
C GLN A 280 38.22 -5.57 -24.82
N THR A 281 37.50 -6.11 -25.80
CA THR A 281 36.68 -5.34 -26.73
C THR A 281 35.23 -5.84 -26.69
N ILE A 282 34.28 -4.91 -26.65
CA ILE A 282 32.85 -5.22 -26.73
C ILE A 282 32.44 -5.20 -28.20
N TYR A 283 31.87 -6.31 -28.66
CA TYR A 283 31.37 -6.48 -30.01
C TYR A 283 29.84 -6.44 -30.04
N VAL A 284 29.31 -5.95 -31.15
CA VAL A 284 27.92 -6.13 -31.55
C VAL A 284 27.82 -7.37 -32.42
N PHE A 285 26.93 -8.28 -32.04
CA PHE A 285 26.59 -9.47 -32.80
C PHE A 285 25.15 -9.35 -33.30
N MET A 286 24.97 -9.51 -34.60
CA MET A 286 23.68 -9.49 -35.27
C MET A 286 23.56 -10.72 -36.16
N LYS A 287 22.34 -11.20 -36.33
CA LYS A 287 22.08 -12.34 -37.19
C LYS A 287 22.48 -12.01 -38.64
N ASN A 288 23.27 -12.89 -39.26
CA ASN A 288 23.72 -12.81 -40.65
C ASN A 288 24.53 -11.54 -40.99
N GLN A 289 25.16 -10.89 -40.01
CA GLN A 289 26.01 -9.72 -40.22
C GLN A 289 27.36 -9.92 -39.56
N GLU A 290 28.41 -9.34 -40.16
CA GLU A 290 29.74 -9.34 -39.57
C GLU A 290 29.73 -8.62 -38.23
N PRO A 291 30.26 -9.22 -37.15
CA PRO A 291 30.40 -8.55 -35.88
C PRO A 291 31.36 -7.36 -36.01
N TYR A 292 31.02 -6.25 -35.36
CA TYR A 292 31.87 -5.07 -35.31
C TYR A 292 32.07 -4.59 -33.88
N ILE A 293 33.09 -3.77 -33.70
CA ILE A 293 33.48 -3.22 -32.40
C ILE A 293 32.46 -2.16 -31.99
N LEU A 294 31.79 -2.36 -30.86
CA LEU A 294 31.00 -1.32 -30.21
C LEU A 294 31.91 -0.37 -29.44
N PHE A 295 32.81 -0.96 -28.63
CA PHE A 295 33.68 -0.22 -27.74
C PHE A 295 34.99 -0.99 -27.50
N GLU A 296 36.11 -0.27 -27.56
CA GLU A 296 37.45 -0.76 -27.25
C GLU A 296 38.12 0.24 -26.31
N ASN A 297 38.60 -0.23 -25.15
CA ASN A 297 39.43 0.59 -24.26
C ASN A 297 40.88 0.11 -24.35
N LYS A 298 41.78 1.00 -24.80
CA LYS A 298 43.22 0.71 -24.94
C LYS A 298 44.00 0.93 -23.64
N GLU A 299 43.44 1.69 -22.69
CA GLU A 299 44.12 2.08 -21.46
C GLU A 299 43.77 1.16 -20.28
N ASP A 300 42.50 0.75 -20.20
CA ASP A 300 42.00 -0.07 -19.10
C ASP A 300 41.48 -1.44 -19.56
N THR A 301 41.67 -2.43 -18.71
CA THR A 301 41.15 -3.79 -18.82
C THR A 301 39.67 -3.79 -18.45
N ILE A 302 38.78 -4.01 -19.43
CA ILE A 302 37.35 -4.24 -19.16
C ILE A 302 37.20 -5.50 -18.30
N VAL A 303 36.57 -5.35 -17.15
CA VAL A 303 36.32 -6.40 -16.16
C VAL A 303 34.93 -6.96 -16.36
N ASN A 304 33.95 -6.07 -16.40
CA ASN A 304 32.54 -6.41 -16.52
C ASN A 304 31.78 -5.24 -17.15
N TYR A 305 30.60 -5.52 -17.67
CA TYR A 305 29.72 -4.51 -18.22
C TYR A 305 28.26 -4.88 -18.01
N THR A 306 27.40 -3.87 -17.98
CA THR A 306 25.95 -4.02 -17.91
C THR A 306 25.31 -3.06 -18.90
N VAL A 307 24.30 -3.53 -19.64
CA VAL A 307 23.53 -2.70 -20.57
C VAL A 307 22.12 -2.45 -20.02
N ASP A 308 21.67 -1.19 -20.08
CA ASP A 308 20.25 -0.85 -19.97
C ASP A 308 19.69 -0.62 -21.38
N PHE A 309 18.84 -1.54 -21.85
CA PHE A 309 18.22 -1.43 -23.17
C PHE A 309 17.25 -0.25 -23.26
N SER A 310 16.41 -0.03 -22.24
CA SER A 310 15.38 1.02 -22.28
C SER A 310 16.01 2.38 -22.52
N GLU A 311 17.15 2.64 -21.90
CA GLU A 311 17.81 3.95 -21.91
C GLU A 311 18.97 3.99 -22.92
N LYS A 312 19.25 2.88 -23.62
CA LYS A 312 20.39 2.72 -24.53
C LYS A 312 21.72 3.09 -23.84
N MET A 313 21.94 2.61 -22.62
CA MET A 313 23.11 2.95 -21.80
C MET A 313 23.97 1.72 -21.54
N LEU A 314 25.29 1.91 -21.46
CA LEU A 314 26.27 0.88 -21.18
C LEU A 314 27.21 1.37 -20.06
N ILE A 315 27.27 0.63 -18.95
CA ILE A 315 28.25 0.87 -17.88
C ILE A 315 29.33 -0.20 -17.91
N LEU A 316 30.58 0.22 -17.78
CA LEU A 316 31.76 -0.61 -17.79
C LEU A 316 32.48 -0.48 -16.45
N LEU A 317 32.88 -1.61 -15.89
CA LEU A 317 33.89 -1.68 -14.86
C LEU A 317 35.23 -2.01 -15.52
N CYS A 318 36.23 -1.16 -15.29
CA CYS A 318 37.55 -1.28 -15.89
C CYS A 318 38.64 -1.23 -14.81
N HIS A 319 39.74 -1.96 -15.01
CA HIS A 319 40.97 -1.80 -14.23
C HIS A 319 42.07 -1.22 -15.10
N LYS A 320 42.73 -0.16 -14.65
CA LYS A 320 43.92 0.36 -15.33
C LYS A 320 45.10 -0.58 -15.12
N GLY A 321 45.74 -0.99 -16.21
CA GLY A 321 47.00 -1.72 -16.14
C GLY A 321 48.07 -0.84 -15.49
N ALA A 322 48.59 -1.24 -14.33
CA ALA A 322 49.55 -0.45 -13.56
C ALA A 322 50.84 -0.18 -14.38
N THR A 323 51.09 1.07 -14.75
CA THR A 323 52.39 1.51 -15.32
C THR A 323 53.45 1.83 -14.26
N ASN A 324 53.12 1.82 -12.96
CA ASN A 324 54.06 2.17 -11.90
C ASN A 324 54.63 0.96 -11.14
N ARG A 325 55.91 0.64 -11.39
CA ARG A 325 56.66 -0.49 -10.79
C ARG A 325 56.77 -0.47 -9.26
N ARG A 326 56.49 0.66 -8.59
CA ARG A 326 56.68 0.83 -7.14
C ARG A 326 55.46 0.52 -6.26
N SER A 327 54.27 0.44 -6.85
CA SER A 327 53.06 -0.02 -6.18
C SER A 327 52.13 -0.61 -7.23
N LYS A 328 51.88 -1.93 -7.22
CA LYS A 328 50.90 -2.59 -8.09
C LYS A 328 49.47 -2.21 -7.68
N LYS A 329 49.13 -0.91 -7.72
CA LYS A 329 47.77 -0.43 -7.51
C LYS A 329 47.00 -0.54 -8.82
N LEU A 330 45.94 -1.34 -8.82
CA LEU A 330 44.99 -1.44 -9.93
C LEU A 330 43.95 -0.34 -9.72
N LEU A 331 44.09 0.76 -10.45
CA LEU A 331 43.09 1.82 -10.45
C LEU A 331 41.80 1.30 -11.07
N THR A 332 40.67 1.45 -10.39
CA THR A 332 39.38 1.00 -10.91
C THR A 332 38.67 2.19 -11.54
N SER A 333 38.12 2.03 -12.73
CA SER A 333 37.37 3.08 -13.44
C SER A 333 35.99 2.55 -13.80
N TYR A 334 34.96 3.37 -13.59
CA TYR A 334 33.64 3.15 -14.17
C TYR A 334 33.48 4.06 -15.39
N ILE A 335 33.17 3.47 -16.54
CA ILE A 335 32.91 4.22 -17.77
C ILE A 335 31.44 4.07 -18.11
N VAL A 336 30.75 5.20 -18.18
CA VAL A 336 29.36 5.26 -18.63
C VAL A 336 29.33 5.75 -20.06
N LEU A 337 28.69 4.95 -20.91
CA LEU A 337 28.58 5.15 -22.34
C LEU A 337 27.10 5.24 -22.73
N GLN A 338 26.77 6.16 -23.63
CA GLN A 338 25.50 6.18 -24.32
C GLN A 338 25.63 5.42 -25.64
N ILE A 339 24.64 4.60 -25.97
CA ILE A 339 24.59 3.81 -27.20
C ILE A 339 23.76 4.58 -28.22
N ASN A 340 24.43 5.12 -29.23
CA ASN A 340 23.82 5.86 -30.31
C ASN A 340 23.54 4.94 -31.50
N GLU A 341 22.34 5.06 -32.05
CA GLU A 341 21.90 4.31 -33.23
C GLU A 341 22.03 5.18 -34.48
N LYS A 342 22.73 4.66 -35.49
CA LYS A 342 22.84 5.28 -36.81
C LYS A 342 22.16 4.35 -37.82
N SER A 343 21.09 4.84 -38.43
CA SER A 343 20.39 4.14 -39.51
C SER A 343 20.86 4.66 -40.87
N LEU A 344 21.36 3.76 -41.72
CA LEU A 344 21.67 4.05 -43.11
C LEU A 344 20.61 3.37 -44.00
N LYS A 345 19.98 4.12 -44.90
CA LYS A 345 19.01 3.57 -45.86
C LYS A 345 19.75 3.29 -47.17
N ASN A 346 19.97 2.02 -47.50
CA ASN A 346 20.60 1.59 -48.75
C ASN A 346 19.63 0.67 -49.50
N ASN A 347 19.24 1.02 -50.73
CA ASN A 347 18.37 0.21 -51.61
C ASN A 347 17.17 -0.45 -50.88
N ASN A 348 16.39 0.33 -50.13
CA ASN A 348 15.24 -0.10 -49.31
C ASN A 348 15.53 -0.98 -48.08
N ILE A 349 16.79 -1.33 -47.80
CA ILE A 349 17.21 -1.97 -46.56
C ILE A 349 17.69 -0.89 -45.59
N ILE A 350 17.14 -0.87 -44.38
CA ILE A 350 17.62 0.00 -43.30
C ILE A 350 18.65 -0.78 -42.50
N GLU A 351 19.93 -0.44 -42.67
CA GLU A 351 21.00 -0.99 -41.85
C GLU A 351 21.17 -0.13 -40.60
N LYS A 352 21.07 -0.78 -39.43
CA LYS A 352 21.28 -0.14 -38.14
C LYS A 352 22.68 -0.46 -37.65
N SER A 353 23.43 0.58 -37.30
CA SER A 353 24.74 0.47 -36.68
C SER A 353 24.72 1.20 -35.33
N TYR A 354 25.47 0.69 -34.37
CA TYR A 354 25.53 1.23 -33.02
C TYR A 354 26.95 1.69 -32.72
N HIS A 355 27.06 2.82 -32.03
CA HIS A 355 28.34 3.36 -31.58
C HIS A 355 28.15 3.97 -30.21
N THR A 356 29.22 4.07 -29.44
CA THR A 356 29.13 4.62 -28.08
C THR A 356 29.74 6.02 -27.99
N SER A 357 29.09 6.92 -27.27
CA SER A 357 29.70 8.15 -26.76
C SER A 357 29.99 8.00 -25.28
N THR A 358 31.16 8.44 -24.83
CA THR A 358 31.46 8.46 -23.39
C THR A 358 30.74 9.62 -22.73
N LEU A 359 29.88 9.32 -21.76
CA LEU A 359 29.18 10.32 -20.98
C LEU A 359 30.00 10.75 -19.76
N LYS A 360 30.51 9.78 -18.99
CA LYS A 360 31.29 10.05 -17.78
C LYS A 360 32.27 8.92 -17.50
N VAL A 361 33.46 9.29 -17.01
CA VAL A 361 34.46 8.36 -16.49
C VAL A 361 34.68 8.70 -15.02
N VAL A 362 34.32 7.77 -14.15
CA VAL A 362 34.54 7.89 -12.70
C VAL A 362 35.79 7.09 -12.38
N ARG A 363 36.87 7.76 -12.01
CA ARG A 363 38.13 7.11 -11.63
C ARG A 363 38.15 6.92 -10.12
N TYR A 364 38.43 5.69 -9.70
CA TYR A 364 38.44 5.26 -8.32
C TYR A 364 39.87 4.87 -7.91
N ASP A 365 40.49 5.74 -7.11
CA ASP A 365 41.90 5.60 -6.69
C ASP A 365 42.12 4.60 -5.54
N LYS A 366 41.08 3.87 -5.12
CA LYS A 366 41.13 2.95 -3.98
C LYS A 366 41.30 1.49 -4.44
N ASP A 367 42.31 0.83 -3.89
CA ASP A 367 42.63 -0.59 -4.08
C ASP A 367 41.57 -1.45 -3.38
N THR A 368 40.47 -1.91 -3.98
CA THR A 368 39.54 -2.75 -3.17
C THR A 368 38.42 -3.54 -3.85
N PHE A 369 38.17 -3.44 -5.15
CA PHE A 369 37.07 -4.22 -5.74
C PHE A 369 37.47 -5.67 -6.01
N SER A 370 36.57 -6.60 -5.70
CA SER A 370 36.62 -7.94 -6.29
C SER A 370 36.45 -7.81 -7.81
N VAL A 371 37.25 -8.57 -8.57
CA VAL A 371 37.20 -8.63 -10.04
C VAL A 371 35.80 -9.07 -10.55
N ASP A 372 34.96 -9.65 -9.69
CA ASP A 372 33.65 -10.17 -10.08
C ASP A 372 32.48 -9.20 -9.85
N SER A 373 32.73 -7.95 -9.38
CA SER A 373 31.66 -6.99 -9.13
C SER A 373 30.91 -6.60 -10.41
N LYS A 374 29.59 -6.79 -10.44
CA LYS A 374 28.72 -6.26 -11.51
C LYS A 374 28.33 -4.80 -11.20
N PRO A 375 28.66 -3.82 -12.05
CA PRO A 375 28.09 -2.48 -11.93
C PRO A 375 26.59 -2.51 -12.21
N GLU A 376 25.81 -1.81 -11.38
CA GLU A 376 24.36 -1.62 -11.58
C GLU A 376 24.07 -0.14 -11.85
N LEU A 377 23.24 0.12 -12.86
CA LEU A 377 22.68 1.45 -13.14
C LEU A 377 21.31 1.59 -12.49
N LEU A 378 21.09 2.71 -11.84
CA LEU A 378 19.84 3.02 -11.15
C LEU A 378 19.26 4.29 -11.77
N PHE A 379 18.05 4.18 -12.31
CA PHE A 379 17.27 5.32 -12.83
C PHE A 379 16.20 5.67 -11.80
N LEU A 380 16.27 6.87 -11.23
CA LEU A 380 15.20 7.34 -10.34
C LEU A 380 13.92 7.59 -11.13
N ASP A 381 14.07 8.16 -12.33
CA ASP A 381 13.01 8.41 -13.30
C ASP A 381 13.50 8.03 -14.70
N LYS A 382 12.80 7.10 -15.36
CA LYS A 382 13.17 6.64 -16.70
C LYS A 382 12.97 7.72 -17.77
N GLU A 383 12.12 8.71 -17.52
CA GLU A 383 11.91 9.80 -18.48
C GLU A 383 13.01 10.88 -18.40
N ASN A 384 13.89 10.79 -17.39
CA ASN A 384 14.91 11.79 -17.14
C ASN A 384 16.31 11.16 -17.03
N GLU A 385 17.08 11.23 -18.12
CA GLU A 385 18.48 10.77 -18.16
C GLU A 385 19.32 11.39 -17.02
N SER A 386 19.04 12.63 -16.61
CA SER A 386 19.77 13.30 -15.51
C SER A 386 19.59 12.64 -14.14
N SER A 387 18.62 11.73 -14.02
CA SER A 387 18.33 10.97 -12.80
C SER A 387 19.19 9.72 -12.61
N LEU A 388 20.09 9.43 -13.56
CA LEU A 388 20.96 8.26 -13.53
C LEU A 388 22.01 8.34 -12.42
N PHE A 389 22.11 7.28 -11.62
CA PHE A 389 23.13 7.14 -10.61
C PHE A 389 23.58 5.69 -10.41
N SER A 390 24.68 5.49 -9.69
CA SER A 390 25.17 4.19 -9.26
C SER A 390 25.72 4.25 -7.83
N LEU A 391 25.68 3.12 -7.13
CA LEU A 391 26.22 2.98 -5.79
C LEU A 391 27.48 2.11 -5.83
N LEU A 392 28.62 2.72 -5.53
CA LEU A 392 29.93 2.08 -5.62
C LEU A 392 30.51 1.80 -4.23
N PRO A 393 30.85 0.55 -3.88
CA PRO A 393 31.46 0.24 -2.59
C PRO A 393 32.78 0.96 -2.31
N ASN A 394 33.00 1.32 -1.04
CA ASN A 394 34.27 1.84 -0.50
C ASN A 394 34.66 1.03 0.73
N PRO A 395 35.41 -0.07 0.60
CA PRO A 395 35.69 -0.95 1.73
C PRO A 395 36.56 -0.33 2.82
N GLU A 396 37.46 0.59 2.47
CA GLU A 396 38.28 1.33 3.45
C GLU A 396 37.41 2.14 4.42
N ASN A 397 36.44 2.88 3.86
CA ASN A 397 35.54 3.72 4.63
C ASN A 397 34.29 2.97 5.09
N LYS A 398 34.14 1.69 4.74
CA LYS A 398 32.90 0.93 4.97
C LYS A 398 31.66 1.68 4.46
N SER A 399 31.78 2.42 3.36
CA SER A 399 30.71 3.27 2.81
C SER A 399 30.41 2.93 1.35
N LEU A 400 29.39 3.55 0.79
CA LEU A 400 29.10 3.59 -0.65
C LEU A 400 29.38 5.01 -1.18
N LEU A 401 29.96 5.12 -2.36
CA LEU A 401 29.95 6.34 -3.17
C LEU A 401 28.67 6.36 -4.00
N GLU A 402 27.88 7.40 -3.84
CA GLU A 402 26.74 7.74 -4.70
C GLU A 402 27.26 8.57 -5.86
N CYS A 403 27.41 7.92 -7.01
CA CYS A 403 27.80 8.59 -8.22
C CYS A 403 26.55 8.99 -9.01
N HIS A 404 26.10 10.22 -8.85
CA HIS A 404 25.16 10.83 -9.79
C HIS A 404 25.94 11.23 -11.05
N PHE A 405 25.53 10.73 -12.22
CA PHE A 405 26.35 10.93 -13.42
C PHE A 405 26.23 12.35 -14.00
N PHE A 406 25.09 13.00 -13.79
CA PHE A 406 24.81 14.36 -14.29
C PHE A 406 24.79 15.44 -13.18
N HIS A 407 25.02 15.04 -11.92
CA HIS A 407 25.09 15.93 -10.75
C HIS A 407 26.38 15.68 -9.94
N GLU A 408 26.54 16.36 -8.80
CA GLU A 408 27.68 16.18 -7.90
C GLU A 408 27.75 14.75 -7.33
N GLU A 409 28.98 14.25 -7.18
CA GLU A 409 29.25 12.97 -6.50
C GLU A 409 29.13 13.15 -4.99
N ARG A 410 28.46 12.20 -4.32
CA ARG A 410 28.27 12.23 -2.87
C ARG A 410 28.74 10.92 -2.28
N PHE A 411 29.48 10.97 -1.18
CA PHE A 411 29.75 9.76 -0.41
C PHE A 411 28.65 9.58 0.62
N THR A 412 28.12 8.35 0.73
CA THR A 412 27.43 7.96 1.96
C THR A 412 28.40 8.02 3.14
N LYS A 413 27.87 8.17 4.35
CA LYS A 413 28.67 8.26 5.57
C LYS A 413 29.57 7.04 5.79
N GLN A 414 30.72 7.27 6.41
CA GLN A 414 31.70 6.25 6.79
C GLN A 414 31.10 5.24 7.79
N GLY A 415 31.40 3.95 7.65
CA GLY A 415 31.00 2.90 8.60
C GLY A 415 29.69 2.16 8.30
N PHE A 416 29.00 2.54 7.22
CA PHE A 416 27.66 2.08 6.83
C PHE A 416 27.54 0.55 6.60
N LEU A 417 28.45 -0.07 5.85
CA LEU A 417 28.41 -1.51 5.50
C LEU A 417 29.58 -2.28 6.12
N GLN A 418 29.28 -3.41 6.75
CA GLN A 418 30.30 -4.31 7.29
C GLN A 418 30.76 -5.32 6.24
N ASN A 419 32.06 -5.65 6.24
CA ASN A 419 32.70 -6.65 5.39
C ASN A 419 32.56 -6.41 3.87
N LEU A 420 32.66 -5.15 3.43
CA LEU A 420 32.69 -4.81 1.99
C LEU A 420 33.85 -5.46 1.21
N VAL A 421 34.86 -6.01 1.90
CA VAL A 421 35.94 -6.79 1.27
C VAL A 421 35.40 -8.02 0.51
N ASP A 422 34.28 -8.58 0.97
CA ASP A 422 33.63 -9.73 0.32
C ASP A 422 32.45 -9.34 -0.57
N PHE A 423 32.24 -8.03 -0.80
CA PHE A 423 31.18 -7.55 -1.67
C PHE A 423 31.36 -8.04 -3.10
N THR A 424 30.28 -8.58 -3.69
CA THR A 424 30.28 -9.22 -5.00
C THR A 424 29.32 -8.54 -5.99
N GLY A 425 28.34 -7.78 -5.51
CA GLY A 425 27.43 -7.05 -6.40
C GLY A 425 26.24 -6.41 -5.68
N LEU A 426 25.56 -5.53 -6.41
CA LEU A 426 24.34 -4.86 -5.99
C LEU A 426 23.28 -5.09 -7.06
N VAL A 427 22.04 -5.38 -6.66
CA VAL A 427 20.91 -5.48 -7.59
C VAL A 427 19.70 -4.75 -7.04
N CYS A 428 19.00 -4.00 -7.89
CA CYS A 428 17.71 -3.40 -7.56
C CYS A 428 16.57 -4.34 -7.99
N ILE A 429 15.80 -4.87 -7.04
CA ILE A 429 14.77 -5.90 -7.34
C ILE A 429 13.56 -5.30 -8.06
N LYS A 430 13.25 -4.02 -7.77
CA LYS A 430 12.09 -3.30 -8.28
C LYS A 430 12.53 -1.92 -8.75
N LYS A 431 11.79 -1.35 -9.71
CA LYS A 431 12.00 0.05 -10.11
C LYS A 431 11.92 0.99 -8.89
N PRO A 432 12.75 2.03 -8.83
CA PRO A 432 12.63 3.09 -7.83
C PRO A 432 11.24 3.71 -7.87
N ARG A 433 10.74 4.09 -6.70
CA ARG A 433 9.44 4.76 -6.57
C ARG A 433 9.61 6.03 -5.78
N LEU A 434 8.94 7.10 -6.20
CA LEU A 434 8.83 8.30 -5.37
C LEU A 434 8.06 7.94 -4.10
N PHE A 435 8.70 8.10 -2.95
CA PHE A 435 8.16 7.73 -1.64
C PHE A 435 7.70 8.95 -0.84
N LEU A 436 8.46 10.04 -0.91
CA LEU A 436 8.11 11.38 -0.43
C LEU A 436 8.46 12.38 -1.55
N PRO A 437 8.00 13.65 -1.51
CA PRO A 437 8.11 14.59 -2.64
C PRO A 437 9.49 14.70 -3.33
N ASN A 438 10.58 14.43 -2.60
CA ASN A 438 11.95 14.39 -3.12
C ASN A 438 12.76 13.18 -2.62
N ILE A 439 12.10 12.13 -2.12
CA ILE A 439 12.77 10.91 -1.64
C ILE A 439 12.30 9.73 -2.49
N TYR A 440 13.24 9.02 -3.12
CA TYR A 440 12.96 7.77 -3.79
C TYR A 440 13.21 6.58 -2.86
N LYS A 441 12.29 5.62 -2.84
CA LYS A 441 12.45 4.33 -2.18
C LYS A 441 12.81 3.26 -3.18
N MET A 442 13.79 2.44 -2.82
CA MET A 442 14.33 1.35 -3.63
C MET A 442 14.55 0.13 -2.77
N LYS A 443 14.39 -1.06 -3.35
CA LYS A 443 14.72 -2.33 -2.66
C LYS A 443 15.95 -2.93 -3.28
N LEU A 444 17.03 -2.92 -2.51
CA LEU A 444 18.37 -3.33 -2.92
C LEU A 444 18.73 -4.69 -2.31
N ILE A 445 19.46 -5.50 -3.08
CA ILE A 445 20.17 -6.68 -2.59
C ILE A 445 21.66 -6.42 -2.66
N PHE A 446 22.31 -6.41 -1.50
CA PHE A 446 23.77 -6.42 -1.41
C PHE A 446 24.24 -7.88 -1.38
N LEU A 447 25.08 -8.26 -2.33
CA LEU A 447 25.65 -9.59 -2.42
C LEU A 447 27.07 -9.59 -1.89
N PHE A 448 27.35 -10.59 -1.07
CA PHE A 448 28.66 -10.91 -0.55
C PHE A 448 29.03 -12.34 -0.92
N LYS A 449 30.30 -12.70 -0.74
CA LYS A 449 30.77 -14.06 -0.99
C LYS A 449 30.04 -15.11 -0.16
N ASP A 450 29.59 -14.79 1.05
CA ASP A 450 29.02 -15.73 2.02
C ASP A 450 27.52 -15.49 2.28
N ARG A 451 26.97 -14.35 1.86
CA ARG A 451 25.59 -13.95 2.20
C ARG A 451 25.03 -12.95 1.21
N PHE A 452 23.75 -12.63 1.40
CA PHE A 452 23.16 -11.43 0.86
C PHE A 452 22.30 -10.70 1.88
N ASP A 453 22.21 -9.37 1.73
CA ASP A 453 21.42 -8.48 2.57
C ASP A 453 20.33 -7.81 1.73
N VAL A 454 19.09 -7.84 2.23
CA VAL A 454 17.97 -7.10 1.63
C VAL A 454 17.80 -5.78 2.38
N VAL A 455 17.83 -4.68 1.66
CA VAL A 455 17.86 -3.31 2.20
C VAL A 455 16.84 -2.43 1.49
N ASP A 456 16.05 -1.68 2.27
CA ASP A 456 15.29 -0.57 1.74
C ASP A 456 16.18 0.68 1.75
N PHE A 457 16.30 1.33 0.60
CA PHE A 457 17.13 2.51 0.40
C PHE A 457 16.25 3.72 0.07
N TYR A 458 16.47 4.80 0.81
CA TYR A 458 15.76 6.07 0.69
C TYR A 458 16.76 7.14 0.24
N LEU A 459 16.62 7.57 -1.01
CA LEU A 459 17.55 8.50 -1.65
C LEU A 459 16.90 9.89 -1.81
N PRO A 460 17.46 10.94 -1.20
CA PRO A 460 17.05 12.32 -1.42
C PRO A 460 17.56 12.83 -2.77
N THR A 461 16.71 13.48 -3.56
CA THR A 461 17.14 14.16 -4.79
C THR A 461 17.57 15.61 -4.53
N PRO A 462 18.68 16.08 -5.12
CA PRO A 462 18.99 17.51 -5.15
C PRO A 462 17.92 18.23 -6.01
N TYR A 463 17.30 19.28 -5.46
CA TYR A 463 16.23 20.06 -6.09
C TYR A 463 16.46 20.40 -7.57
N THR A 464 15.52 20.03 -8.45
CA THR A 464 15.20 20.80 -9.67
C THR A 464 13.86 21.49 -9.45
N ILE A 465 13.89 22.83 -9.52
CA ILE A 465 12.76 23.73 -9.23
C ILE A 465 11.52 23.46 -10.12
N LEU A 466 11.66 22.73 -11.24
CA LEU A 466 10.58 22.52 -12.21
C LEU A 466 9.54 21.46 -11.81
N ASN A 467 9.89 20.39 -11.10
CA ASN A 467 8.91 19.32 -10.77
C ASN A 467 8.02 19.65 -9.57
N MET A 468 8.25 20.80 -8.93
CA MET A 468 7.45 21.24 -7.78
C MET A 468 6.01 21.58 -8.19
N PHE A 469 5.79 22.23 -9.34
CA PHE A 469 4.45 22.73 -9.70
C PHE A 469 3.44 21.63 -10.04
N CYS A 470 3.87 20.47 -10.55
CA CYS A 470 2.94 19.40 -10.95
C CYS A 470 2.55 18.45 -9.81
N HIS A 471 3.36 18.29 -8.75
CA HIS A 471 3.09 17.33 -7.68
C HIS A 471 2.63 17.95 -6.35
N PHE A 472 2.38 19.27 -6.32
CA PHE A 472 1.91 19.96 -5.12
C PHE A 472 0.51 19.56 -4.65
N VAL A 473 -0.28 18.88 -5.49
CA VAL A 473 -1.70 18.57 -5.20
C VAL A 473 -1.88 17.21 -4.52
N ASP A 474 -0.97 16.24 -4.71
CA ASP A 474 -1.20 14.85 -4.27
C ASP A 474 -0.43 14.43 -3.00
N PHE A 475 0.47 15.27 -2.48
CA PHE A 475 1.41 14.88 -1.39
C PHE A 475 1.13 15.48 0.00
N PHE A 476 -0.04 16.11 0.22
CA PHE A 476 -0.54 16.26 1.59
C PHE A 476 -0.82 14.86 2.17
N PHE A 477 -0.82 14.66 3.50
CA PHE A 477 -1.28 13.45 4.21
C PHE A 477 -0.26 12.37 4.65
N ILE A 478 0.83 12.70 5.36
CA ILE A 478 1.56 11.67 6.13
C ILE A 478 2.22 12.23 7.40
N PHE A 479 1.61 12.07 8.59
CA PHE A 479 2.26 12.37 9.86
C PHE A 479 1.85 11.40 10.98
N VAL A 480 2.84 10.72 11.56
CA VAL A 480 2.71 9.97 12.81
C VAL A 480 2.87 10.94 13.98
N GLN A 481 2.06 10.70 15.01
CA GLN A 481 1.86 11.47 16.24
C GLN A 481 3.16 11.81 16.99
N MET A 482 3.74 12.97 16.68
CA MET A 482 4.63 13.71 17.58
C MET A 482 3.86 14.93 18.08
N SER A 483 2.77 14.69 18.80
CA SER A 483 1.84 15.78 19.09
C SER A 483 2.46 16.72 20.11
N PHE A 484 2.87 17.89 19.62
CA PHE A 484 2.68 19.09 20.39
C PHE A 484 1.22 19.08 20.86
N VAL A 485 1.00 18.93 22.18
CA VAL A 485 -0.34 18.95 22.76
C VAL A 485 -0.51 20.20 23.61
N CYS A 486 -1.70 20.77 23.55
CA CYS A 486 -2.10 21.83 24.45
C CYS A 486 -2.04 21.32 25.89
N PHE A 487 -1.27 21.95 26.79
CA PHE A 487 -1.23 21.47 28.18
C PHE A 487 -2.59 21.59 28.89
N ALA A 488 -3.51 22.43 28.39
CA ALA A 488 -4.80 22.70 29.03
C ALA A 488 -5.86 21.65 28.69
N CYS A 489 -5.85 21.08 27.49
CA CYS A 489 -6.83 20.07 27.06
C CYS A 489 -6.20 18.76 26.60
N PHE A 490 -4.87 18.68 26.51
CA PHE A 490 -4.11 17.52 26.04
C PHE A 490 -4.38 17.11 24.58
N GLU A 491 -5.07 17.96 23.81
CA GLU A 491 -5.32 17.76 22.37
C GLU A 491 -4.17 18.31 21.52
N PRO A 492 -3.90 17.74 20.33
CA PRO A 492 -2.97 18.29 19.35
C PRO A 492 -3.39 19.68 18.88
N PHE A 493 -2.41 20.53 18.57
CA PHE A 493 -2.70 21.86 18.02
C PHE A 493 -3.24 21.78 16.59
N THR A 494 -4.07 22.74 16.22
CA THR A 494 -4.60 22.83 14.85
C THR A 494 -3.77 23.78 13.96
N ASN A 495 -3.98 23.73 12.64
CA ASN A 495 -3.25 24.57 11.66
C ASN A 495 -3.33 26.06 12.02
N ARG A 496 -2.36 26.85 11.56
CA ARG A 496 -2.34 28.30 11.83
C ARG A 496 -3.65 28.97 11.40
N GLY A 497 -4.13 29.92 12.19
CA GLY A 497 -5.37 30.65 11.93
C GLY A 497 -6.66 29.93 12.35
N THR A 498 -6.58 28.71 12.87
CA THR A 498 -7.75 27.97 13.37
C THR A 498 -7.96 28.16 14.88
N ALA A 499 -9.12 27.75 15.38
CA ALA A 499 -9.53 27.94 16.76
C ALA A 499 -8.58 27.30 17.77
N HIS A 500 -7.94 26.16 17.49
CA HIS A 500 -7.02 25.49 18.42
C HIS A 500 -5.54 25.61 17.98
N SER A 501 -5.20 26.70 17.28
CA SER A 501 -3.85 26.94 16.77
C SER A 501 -2.81 27.08 17.90
N LEU A 502 -1.54 26.76 17.60
CA LEU A 502 -0.44 26.77 18.56
C LEU A 502 -0.10 28.17 19.06
N TYR A 503 -0.23 28.37 20.37
CA TYR A 503 0.22 29.55 21.09
C TYR A 503 1.18 29.15 22.20
N THR A 504 1.95 30.13 22.68
CA THR A 504 2.75 30.01 23.89
C THR A 504 2.41 31.12 24.87
N THR A 505 2.42 30.74 26.14
CA THR A 505 2.44 31.70 27.25
C THR A 505 3.82 32.33 27.40
N LYS A 506 3.91 33.50 28.06
CA LYS A 506 5.22 34.14 28.39
C LYS A 506 6.16 33.27 29.22
N CYS A 507 5.62 32.24 29.89
CA CYS A 507 6.41 31.31 30.69
C CYS A 507 6.89 30.08 29.89
N GLY A 508 6.62 30.04 28.58
CA GLY A 508 7.12 29.02 27.66
C GLY A 508 6.22 27.80 27.47
N HIS A 509 5.07 27.73 28.15
CA HIS A 509 4.14 26.61 28.03
C HIS A 509 3.20 26.77 26.83
N LEU A 510 3.00 25.69 26.10
CA LEU A 510 2.23 25.63 24.85
C LEU A 510 0.73 25.40 25.07
N ILE A 511 -0.10 26.28 24.54
CA ILE A 511 -1.56 26.28 24.72
C ILE A 511 -2.29 26.54 23.40
N GLY A 512 -3.44 25.92 23.20
CA GLY A 512 -4.25 26.16 22.01
C GLY A 512 -4.99 27.49 22.15
N LEU A 513 -5.16 28.23 21.04
CA LEU A 513 -5.82 29.53 21.06
C LEU A 513 -7.20 29.49 21.75
N SER A 514 -8.05 28.53 21.42
CA SER A 514 -9.39 28.37 22.00
C SER A 514 -9.34 28.04 23.48
N CYS A 515 -8.36 27.26 23.93
CA CYS A 515 -8.13 27.00 25.35
C CYS A 515 -7.71 28.26 26.08
N TRP A 516 -6.83 29.07 25.49
CA TRP A 516 -6.45 30.36 26.04
C TRP A 516 -7.63 31.34 26.12
N GLU A 517 -8.46 31.39 25.07
CA GLU A 517 -9.64 32.25 25.03
C GLU A 517 -10.69 31.85 26.05
N ASN A 518 -11.04 30.56 26.13
CA ASN A 518 -11.94 30.03 27.14
C ASN A 518 -11.42 30.30 28.55
N TRP A 519 -10.10 30.21 28.75
CA TRP A 519 -9.49 30.47 30.04
C TRP A 519 -9.59 31.93 30.46
N LYS A 520 -9.33 32.88 29.55
CA LYS A 520 -9.55 34.31 29.79
C LYS A 520 -10.99 34.62 30.23
N LEU A 521 -11.98 33.91 29.69
CA LEU A 521 -13.40 34.07 30.03
C LEU A 521 -13.74 33.49 31.40
N SER A 522 -13.15 32.35 31.78
CA SER A 522 -13.41 31.68 33.06
C SER A 522 -12.83 32.40 34.29
N THR A 523 -11.92 33.36 34.08
CA THR A 523 -11.20 34.04 35.18
C THR A 523 -11.65 35.50 35.27
N ILE A 524 -12.43 35.83 36.30
CA ILE A 524 -13.02 37.17 36.50
C ILE A 524 -11.94 38.23 36.78
N ASN A 525 -10.81 37.83 37.39
CA ASN A 525 -9.72 38.75 37.76
C ASN A 525 -8.56 38.72 36.75
N ASN A 526 -7.85 39.86 36.64
CA ASN A 526 -6.63 40.01 35.82
C ASN A 526 -5.41 39.17 36.30
N ASN A 527 -5.56 38.37 37.36
CA ASN A 527 -4.52 37.50 37.91
C ASN A 527 -4.59 36.10 37.32
N LEU A 528 -4.31 35.96 36.01
CA LEU A 528 -4.15 34.63 35.41
C LEU A 528 -2.87 34.00 35.96
N ARG A 529 -2.86 32.68 36.20
CA ARG A 529 -1.64 31.94 36.58
C ARG A 529 -1.50 30.75 35.67
N CYS A 530 -0.31 30.47 35.14
CA CYS A 530 -0.10 29.28 34.29
C CYS A 530 -0.54 28.01 35.04
N PHE A 531 -1.38 27.12 34.48
CA PHE A 531 -1.75 25.88 35.19
C PHE A 531 -0.55 24.97 35.39
N ASN A 532 0.43 25.00 34.48
CA ASN A 532 1.58 24.10 34.56
C ASN A 532 2.63 24.59 35.58
N CYS A 533 2.92 25.90 35.63
CA CYS A 533 3.98 26.43 36.50
C CYS A 533 3.54 27.49 37.52
N LEU A 534 2.24 27.79 37.58
CA LEU A 534 1.59 28.72 38.52
C LEU A 534 2.08 30.18 38.47
N ARG A 535 2.97 30.54 37.54
CA ARG A 535 3.45 31.92 37.34
C ARG A 535 2.30 32.84 36.92
N GLY A 536 2.25 34.03 37.52
CA GLY A 536 1.28 35.08 37.18
C GLY A 536 1.45 35.62 35.76
N MET A 537 0.35 35.80 35.04
CA MET A 537 0.26 36.22 33.65
C MET A 537 -0.85 37.27 33.49
N ALA A 538 -0.63 38.24 32.61
CA ALA A 538 -1.64 39.16 32.14
C ALA A 538 -2.40 38.56 30.95
N ARG A 539 -3.59 39.10 30.63
CA ARG A 539 -4.42 38.65 29.50
C ARG A 539 -3.74 38.74 28.13
N GLY A 540 -2.69 39.55 27.99
CA GLY A 540 -1.89 39.70 26.77
C GLY A 540 -0.60 38.87 26.74
N ASP A 541 -0.29 38.09 27.78
CA ASP A 541 0.97 37.34 27.91
C ASP A 541 0.99 36.01 27.12
N CYS A 542 0.28 35.96 26.00
CA CYS A 542 0.16 34.79 25.14
C CYS A 542 0.23 35.23 23.67
N HIS A 543 1.05 34.57 22.87
CA HIS A 543 1.23 34.90 21.46
C HIS A 543 1.36 33.64 20.59
N PRO A 544 1.05 33.73 19.28
CA PRO A 544 1.24 32.61 18.37
C PRO A 544 2.72 32.24 18.24
N ILE A 545 2.99 30.96 17.99
CA ILE A 545 4.30 30.49 17.54
C ILE A 545 4.27 30.33 16.02
N TYR A 546 5.34 30.81 15.38
CA TYR A 546 5.63 30.61 13.98
C TYR A 546 6.80 29.64 13.82
N ASN A 547 7.01 29.15 12.61
CA ASN A 547 8.15 28.31 12.20
C ASN A 547 8.11 26.85 12.67
N ILE A 548 7.05 26.42 13.35
CA ILE A 548 6.76 24.99 13.43
C ILE A 548 6.07 24.59 12.12
N PRO A 549 6.58 23.59 11.39
CA PRO A 549 5.91 23.01 10.23
C PRO A 549 4.49 22.61 10.62
N ASP A 550 3.48 22.89 9.80
CA ASP A 550 2.08 22.54 10.11
C ASP A 550 1.95 21.02 10.33
N GLU A 551 2.76 20.27 9.61
CA GLU A 551 3.12 18.87 9.76
C GLU A 551 3.37 18.36 11.20
N ILE A 552 3.98 19.20 12.05
CA ILE A 552 4.32 18.87 13.44
C ILE A 552 3.19 19.28 14.41
N LEU A 553 2.49 20.37 14.10
CA LEU A 553 1.38 20.92 14.91
C LEU A 553 0.13 20.07 14.76
N CYS A 554 -0.21 19.84 13.50
CA CYS A 554 -1.19 18.95 12.98
C CYS A 554 -0.46 17.82 12.26
N PRO A 555 -0.40 16.59 12.81
CA PRO A 555 -0.82 15.53 11.92
C PRO A 555 -2.22 15.96 11.49
N ASN A 556 -2.41 16.35 10.23
CA ASN A 556 -3.74 16.74 9.75
C ASN A 556 -4.73 15.69 10.26
N HIS A 557 -5.55 16.10 11.22
CA HIS A 557 -6.71 15.36 11.67
C HIS A 557 -7.81 15.49 10.63
N ASP A 558 -7.46 15.46 9.34
CA ASP A 558 -8.41 15.17 8.28
C ASP A 558 -8.57 13.64 8.12
N GLY A 559 -8.55 12.92 9.24
CA GLY A 559 -8.83 11.49 9.28
C GLY A 559 -7.81 10.56 8.62
N SER A 560 -6.82 11.04 7.86
CA SER A 560 -6.10 10.17 6.93
C SER A 560 -4.71 9.69 7.38
N LEU A 561 -4.59 9.05 8.55
CA LEU A 561 -3.56 8.00 8.78
C LEU A 561 -3.83 6.74 7.90
N LYS A 562 -4.72 6.89 6.91
CA LYS A 562 -5.66 5.89 6.44
C LYS A 562 -5.62 5.67 4.94
N THR A 563 -4.95 6.51 4.16
CA THR A 563 -4.84 6.32 2.71
C THR A 563 -3.48 5.77 2.27
N LEU A 564 -2.49 5.64 3.17
CA LEU A 564 -1.10 5.40 2.77
C LEU A 564 -0.35 4.30 3.55
N LEU A 565 -1.04 3.54 4.40
CA LEU A 565 -0.54 2.23 4.80
C LEU A 565 -1.06 1.25 3.76
N ASP A 566 -0.15 0.60 3.03
CA ASP A 566 -0.52 -0.64 2.35
C ASP A 566 -1.11 -1.60 3.40
N ASN A 567 -2.09 -2.41 3.03
CA ASN A 567 -2.73 -3.35 3.95
C ASN A 567 -1.68 -4.18 4.72
N ASP A 568 -0.62 -4.57 4.03
CA ASP A 568 0.50 -5.32 4.59
C ASP A 568 1.21 -4.57 5.74
N SER A 569 1.33 -3.24 5.64
CA SER A 569 2.01 -2.41 6.65
C SER A 569 1.19 -2.26 7.95
N VAL A 570 -0.14 -2.16 7.83
CA VAL A 570 -1.03 -2.14 9.00
C VAL A 570 -0.98 -3.48 9.72
N GLU A 571 -1.05 -4.57 8.94
CA GLU A 571 -1.02 -5.94 9.45
C GLU A 571 0.30 -6.22 10.18
N GLU A 572 1.46 -5.86 9.60
CA GLU A 572 2.78 -6.00 10.24
C GLU A 572 2.90 -5.20 11.55
N GLN A 573 2.45 -3.95 11.57
CA GLN A 573 2.55 -3.10 12.77
C GLN A 573 1.72 -3.65 13.93
N TYR A 574 0.50 -4.13 13.65
CA TYR A 574 -0.36 -4.72 14.68
C TYR A 574 0.16 -6.06 15.20
N LEU A 575 0.68 -6.92 14.30
CA LEU A 575 1.30 -8.19 14.67
C LEU A 575 2.54 -7.98 15.56
N SER A 576 3.23 -6.85 15.42
CA SER A 576 4.42 -6.54 16.22
C SER A 576 4.15 -6.18 17.69
N LYS A 577 2.88 -5.99 18.11
CA LYS A 577 2.47 -5.56 19.46
C LYS A 577 3.14 -4.26 19.97
N LYS A 578 3.80 -3.47 19.12
CA LYS A 578 4.58 -2.27 19.52
C LYS A 578 3.74 -1.00 19.80
N PHE A 579 2.42 -1.03 19.63
CA PHE A 579 1.55 0.15 19.77
C PHE A 579 0.33 -0.10 20.67
N LYS A 580 -0.18 0.97 21.29
CA LYS A 580 -1.54 0.97 21.86
C LYS A 580 -2.51 0.69 20.72
N GLN A 581 -3.10 -0.50 20.72
CA GLN A 581 -3.96 -1.01 19.66
C GLN A 581 -5.26 -0.19 19.59
N LEU A 582 -5.27 0.93 18.86
CA LEU A 582 -6.45 1.79 18.69
C LEU A 582 -7.15 1.47 17.36
N PRO A 583 -8.46 1.20 17.34
CA PRO A 583 -9.15 0.88 16.09
C PRO A 583 -9.02 1.98 15.04
N ILE A 584 -8.68 1.60 13.80
CA ILE A 584 -8.46 2.53 12.69
C ILE A 584 -9.23 2.10 11.45
N PHE A 585 -9.72 3.07 10.68
CA PHE A 585 -10.13 2.85 9.31
C PHE A 585 -8.92 2.98 8.37
N LEU A 586 -9.01 2.55 7.11
CA LEU A 586 -8.03 2.72 6.04
C LEU A 586 -8.81 2.80 4.73
N LYS A 587 -8.78 3.91 3.99
CA LYS A 587 -9.46 4.03 2.68
C LYS A 587 -8.72 3.16 1.66
N THR A 588 -9.44 2.28 0.98
CA THR A 588 -8.85 1.33 0.01
C THR A 588 -9.32 1.57 -1.42
N LEU A 589 -10.54 2.05 -1.62
CA LEU A 589 -11.10 2.27 -2.96
C LEU A 589 -12.05 3.47 -2.92
N ILE A 590 -11.97 4.33 -3.93
CA ILE A 590 -12.98 5.35 -4.21
C ILE A 590 -13.39 5.17 -5.66
N ASN A 591 -14.65 4.83 -5.90
CA ASN A 591 -15.19 4.66 -7.25
C ASN A 591 -16.35 5.65 -7.44
N ASN A 592 -16.24 6.51 -8.45
CA ASN A 592 -17.29 7.46 -8.82
C ASN A 592 -18.31 6.76 -9.73
N VAL A 593 -19.59 6.95 -9.44
CA VAL A 593 -20.67 6.33 -10.20
C VAL A 593 -21.33 7.39 -11.07
N ASP A 594 -21.44 7.12 -12.36
CA ASP A 594 -22.21 7.97 -13.28
C ASP A 594 -23.69 7.87 -12.90
N GLY A 595 -24.26 8.96 -12.40
CA GLY A 595 -25.67 9.05 -11.99
C GLY A 595 -25.89 9.03 -10.47
N THR A 596 -27.13 8.74 -10.07
CA THR A 596 -27.52 8.61 -8.65
C THR A 596 -27.69 7.14 -8.28
N ILE A 597 -26.99 6.70 -7.23
CA ILE A 597 -27.17 5.37 -6.65
C ILE A 597 -28.54 5.28 -5.96
N GLU A 598 -29.41 4.42 -6.49
CA GLU A 598 -30.77 4.20 -5.95
C GLU A 598 -30.82 2.99 -5.01
N LEU A 599 -30.15 1.89 -5.38
CA LEU A 599 -30.14 0.63 -4.64
C LEU A 599 -28.72 0.09 -4.53
N PHE A 600 -28.44 -0.61 -3.42
CA PHE A 600 -27.14 -1.22 -3.17
C PHE A 600 -27.23 -2.42 -2.24
N ASP A 601 -26.31 -3.37 -2.42
CA ASP A 601 -26.07 -4.49 -1.51
C ASP A 601 -24.58 -4.86 -1.51
N GLY A 602 -24.13 -5.63 -0.54
CA GLY A 602 -22.74 -6.06 -0.40
C GLY A 602 -22.65 -7.52 0.04
N TYR A 603 -21.71 -8.25 -0.55
CA TYR A 603 -21.42 -9.63 -0.17
C TYR A 603 -20.04 -10.09 -0.64
N ASN A 604 -19.28 -10.74 0.24
CA ASN A 604 -18.01 -11.42 -0.04
C ASN A 604 -17.01 -10.59 -0.88
N GLY A 605 -16.93 -9.30 -0.59
CA GLY A 605 -15.98 -8.38 -1.22
C GLY A 605 -16.52 -7.74 -2.50
N TYR A 606 -17.75 -8.04 -2.87
CA TYR A 606 -18.44 -7.42 -3.99
C TYR A 606 -19.48 -6.41 -3.51
N ILE A 607 -19.61 -5.30 -4.23
CA ILE A 607 -20.61 -4.26 -3.99
C ILE A 607 -21.49 -4.16 -5.23
N LEU A 608 -22.78 -4.30 -5.04
CA LEU A 608 -23.80 -4.09 -6.05
C LEU A 608 -24.28 -2.66 -5.94
N VAL A 609 -24.27 -1.93 -7.06
CA VAL A 609 -24.77 -0.57 -7.16
C VAL A 609 -25.69 -0.49 -8.36
N ALA A 610 -26.96 -0.19 -8.14
CA ALA A 610 -27.87 0.15 -9.22
C ALA A 610 -28.02 1.67 -9.29
N SER A 611 -27.58 2.26 -10.41
CA SER A 611 -27.63 3.70 -10.63
C SER A 611 -28.60 4.07 -11.75
N LEU A 612 -29.27 5.21 -11.57
CA LEU A 612 -30.00 5.85 -12.66
C LEU A 612 -29.03 6.77 -13.40
N ASN A 613 -28.61 6.35 -14.59
CA ASN A 613 -27.77 7.15 -15.45
C ASN A 613 -28.60 8.28 -16.10
N LEU A 614 -28.13 9.53 -16.00
CA LEU A 614 -28.62 10.66 -16.79
C LEU A 614 -27.42 11.35 -17.46
N PRO A 615 -26.81 10.75 -18.52
CA PRO A 615 -26.35 11.65 -19.58
C PRO A 615 -26.41 11.13 -21.05
N LYS A 616 -26.90 12.04 -21.90
CA LYS A 616 -26.57 12.37 -23.30
C LYS A 616 -26.78 11.43 -24.49
N ARG A 617 -26.91 10.09 -24.46
CA ARG A 617 -27.22 9.36 -25.73
C ARG A 617 -28.15 8.13 -25.75
N LYS A 618 -28.65 7.59 -24.63
CA LYS A 618 -29.84 6.71 -24.55
C LYS A 618 -30.12 6.43 -23.08
N ILE A 619 -31.38 6.48 -22.65
CA ILE A 619 -31.77 6.12 -21.28
C ILE A 619 -31.77 4.59 -21.22
N SER A 620 -30.67 3.99 -20.79
CA SER A 620 -30.69 2.60 -20.33
C SER A 620 -30.24 2.52 -18.87
N LYS A 621 -30.93 1.67 -18.10
CA LYS A 621 -30.57 1.37 -16.71
C LYS A 621 -29.46 0.35 -16.68
N TYR A 622 -28.45 0.63 -15.85
CA TYR A 622 -27.33 -0.26 -15.64
C TYR A 622 -27.19 -0.57 -14.16
N VAL A 623 -26.58 -1.71 -13.92
CA VAL A 623 -26.14 -2.13 -12.60
C VAL A 623 -24.65 -2.35 -12.66
N ARG A 624 -23.93 -1.74 -11.73
CA ARG A 624 -22.49 -1.89 -11.57
C ARG A 624 -22.22 -2.84 -10.42
N VAL A 625 -21.34 -3.80 -10.66
CA VAL A 625 -20.74 -4.63 -9.61
C VAL A 625 -19.28 -4.25 -9.47
N LEU A 626 -18.86 -3.94 -8.25
CA LEU A 626 -17.48 -3.61 -7.90
C LEU A 626 -16.84 -4.75 -7.12
N SER A 627 -15.62 -5.13 -7.45
CA SER A 627 -14.79 -6.07 -6.70
C SER A 627 -13.77 -5.34 -5.84
N CYS A 628 -13.81 -5.58 -4.53
CA CYS A 628 -12.81 -5.08 -3.58
C CYS A 628 -11.53 -5.92 -3.55
N HIS A 629 -11.50 -7.06 -4.27
CA HIS A 629 -10.35 -7.98 -4.27
C HIS A 629 -9.28 -7.57 -5.28
N ASN A 630 -9.70 -7.20 -6.49
CA ASN A 630 -8.80 -6.95 -7.64
C ASN A 630 -9.10 -5.62 -8.37
N GLU A 631 -9.84 -4.70 -7.76
CA GLU A 631 -10.31 -3.43 -8.38
C GLU A 631 -11.13 -3.61 -9.68
N GLY A 632 -11.59 -4.83 -9.97
CA GLY A 632 -12.42 -5.11 -11.14
C GLY A 632 -13.83 -4.56 -10.99
N GLU A 633 -14.44 -4.17 -12.10
CA GLU A 633 -15.84 -3.75 -12.18
C GLU A 633 -16.55 -4.37 -13.38
N CYS A 634 -17.86 -4.58 -13.26
CA CYS A 634 -18.70 -5.08 -14.34
C CYS A 634 -20.00 -4.27 -14.39
N ASP A 635 -20.24 -3.62 -15.53
CA ASP A 635 -21.48 -2.93 -15.83
C ASP A 635 -22.39 -3.86 -16.63
N VAL A 636 -23.62 -4.03 -16.16
CA VAL A 636 -24.64 -4.89 -16.79
C VAL A 636 -25.85 -4.05 -17.15
N GLU A 637 -26.23 -4.09 -18.42
CA GLU A 637 -27.45 -3.45 -18.90
C GLU A 637 -28.68 -4.25 -18.45
N LEU A 638 -29.69 -3.55 -17.94
CA LEU A 638 -30.96 -4.15 -17.53
C LEU A 638 -31.93 -4.20 -18.70
N TYR A 639 -32.66 -5.32 -18.81
CA TYR A 639 -33.66 -5.50 -19.88
C TYR A 639 -34.90 -4.64 -19.64
N GLU A 640 -35.32 -4.54 -18.38
CA GLU A 640 -36.49 -3.76 -17.96
C GLU A 640 -36.08 -2.31 -17.63
N GLN A 641 -36.91 -1.36 -18.06
CA GLN A 641 -36.69 0.08 -17.85
C GLN A 641 -37.62 0.68 -16.79
N SER A 642 -38.58 -0.09 -16.27
CA SER A 642 -39.41 0.25 -15.11
C SER A 642 -38.56 0.65 -13.88
N PRO A 643 -39.04 1.53 -12.96
CA PRO A 643 -38.30 1.92 -11.76
C PRO A 643 -37.74 0.73 -10.98
N LEU A 644 -36.49 0.86 -10.51
CA LEU A 644 -35.86 -0.14 -9.67
C LEU A 644 -36.46 -0.07 -8.27
N THR A 645 -36.62 -1.22 -7.62
CA THR A 645 -37.35 -1.30 -6.36
C THR A 645 -36.70 -2.17 -5.30
N ALA A 646 -35.95 -3.20 -5.70
CA ALA A 646 -35.17 -4.02 -4.78
C ALA A 646 -33.93 -4.61 -5.48
N ALA A 647 -32.88 -4.87 -4.71
CA ALA A 647 -31.66 -5.51 -5.18
C ALA A 647 -31.06 -6.37 -4.07
N ALA A 648 -30.57 -7.56 -4.40
CA ALA A 648 -29.92 -8.45 -3.44
C ALA A 648 -28.87 -9.35 -4.10
N PHE A 649 -27.74 -9.58 -3.43
CA PHE A 649 -26.80 -10.64 -3.79
C PHE A 649 -27.32 -12.03 -3.37
N ASN A 650 -26.96 -13.05 -4.14
CA ASN A 650 -27.07 -14.44 -3.72
C ASN A 650 -25.95 -14.78 -2.75
N LYS A 651 -26.21 -14.56 -1.45
CA LYS A 651 -25.27 -14.82 -0.36
C LYS A 651 -25.03 -16.31 -0.07
N CYS A 652 -25.65 -17.21 -0.85
CA CYS A 652 -25.46 -18.66 -0.77
C CYS A 652 -24.38 -19.19 -1.74
N ARG A 653 -23.95 -18.39 -2.72
CA ARG A 653 -22.97 -18.77 -3.75
C ARG A 653 -21.61 -18.15 -3.43
N LYS A 654 -20.55 -18.95 -3.52
CA LYS A 654 -19.15 -18.51 -3.37
C LYS A 654 -18.32 -18.79 -4.63
N ASP A 655 -18.91 -19.50 -5.58
CA ASP A 655 -18.34 -19.96 -6.86
C ASP A 655 -18.50 -18.93 -7.99
N VAL A 656 -19.48 -18.03 -7.88
CA VAL A 656 -19.77 -16.95 -8.83
C VAL A 656 -20.34 -15.74 -8.10
N VAL A 657 -20.44 -14.62 -8.81
CA VAL A 657 -21.15 -13.43 -8.33
C VAL A 657 -22.56 -13.45 -8.92
N GLU A 658 -23.59 -13.65 -8.11
CA GLU A 658 -24.97 -13.68 -8.57
C GLU A 658 -25.83 -12.71 -7.77
N PHE A 659 -26.72 -11.99 -8.45
CA PHE A 659 -27.60 -11.01 -7.84
C PHE A 659 -28.93 -10.88 -8.57
N GLY A 660 -29.95 -10.42 -7.86
CA GLY A 660 -31.28 -10.13 -8.37
C GLY A 660 -31.60 -8.64 -8.33
N ILE A 661 -32.36 -8.17 -9.32
CA ILE A 661 -32.90 -6.81 -9.44
C ILE A 661 -34.41 -6.89 -9.64
N GLY A 662 -35.15 -6.20 -8.80
CA GLY A 662 -36.61 -6.17 -8.81
C GLY A 662 -37.14 -4.81 -9.24
N PHE A 663 -38.23 -4.83 -10.01
CA PHE A 663 -38.77 -3.65 -10.67
C PHE A 663 -40.20 -3.34 -10.21
N LYS A 664 -40.61 -2.08 -10.39
CA LYS A 664 -41.98 -1.64 -10.13
C LYS A 664 -43.00 -2.35 -11.04
N SER A 665 -42.59 -2.86 -12.20
CA SER A 665 -43.44 -3.66 -13.10
C SER A 665 -43.69 -5.08 -12.59
N GLY A 666 -43.09 -5.48 -11.47
CA GLY A 666 -43.08 -6.87 -11.00
C GLY A 666 -42.06 -7.74 -11.72
N TYR A 667 -41.25 -7.16 -12.61
CA TYR A 667 -40.13 -7.87 -13.22
C TYR A 667 -39.05 -8.17 -12.17
N VAL A 668 -38.39 -9.32 -12.32
CA VAL A 668 -37.19 -9.72 -11.58
C VAL A 668 -36.16 -10.21 -12.57
N GLN A 669 -34.98 -9.60 -12.57
CA GLN A 669 -33.84 -10.00 -13.39
C GLN A 669 -32.73 -10.53 -12.49
N ILE A 670 -32.25 -11.74 -12.77
CA ILE A 670 -31.17 -12.41 -12.05
C ILE A 670 -29.97 -12.48 -12.98
N ILE A 671 -28.84 -11.97 -12.50
CA ILE A 671 -27.61 -11.85 -13.26
C ILE A 671 -26.52 -12.61 -12.54
N THR A 672 -25.76 -13.39 -13.30
CA THR A 672 -24.63 -14.18 -12.82
C THR A 672 -23.38 -13.75 -13.59
N CYS A 673 -22.33 -13.36 -12.87
CA CYS A 673 -21.04 -12.97 -13.40
C CYS A 673 -19.93 -13.90 -12.89
N SER A 674 -18.81 -13.95 -13.61
CA SER A 674 -17.59 -14.60 -13.12
C SER A 674 -17.01 -13.89 -11.89
N LEU A 675 -16.24 -14.59 -11.06
CA LEU A 675 -15.64 -14.03 -9.84
C LEU A 675 -14.67 -12.88 -10.10
N ASP A 676 -13.96 -12.91 -11.23
CA ASP A 676 -13.07 -11.83 -11.68
C ASP A 676 -13.84 -10.68 -12.36
N LEU A 677 -15.17 -10.78 -12.45
CA LEU A 677 -16.06 -9.83 -13.12
C LEU A 677 -15.74 -9.61 -14.61
N SER A 678 -14.95 -10.48 -15.24
CA SER A 678 -14.56 -10.35 -16.65
C SER A 678 -15.68 -10.69 -17.65
N GLN A 679 -16.69 -11.45 -17.21
CA GLN A 679 -17.81 -11.86 -18.06
C GLN A 679 -19.13 -11.98 -17.28
N VAL A 680 -20.22 -11.58 -17.94
CA VAL A 680 -21.60 -11.95 -17.54
C VAL A 680 -21.87 -13.36 -18.08
N ILE A 681 -22.05 -14.32 -17.18
CA ILE A 681 -22.29 -15.74 -17.49
C ILE A 681 -23.74 -15.94 -17.94
N SER A 682 -24.68 -15.33 -17.24
CA SER A 682 -26.11 -15.41 -17.56
C SER A 682 -26.87 -14.21 -17.05
N SER A 683 -27.96 -13.88 -17.74
CA SER A 683 -28.95 -12.89 -17.32
C SER A 683 -30.33 -13.46 -17.65
N VAL A 684 -31.04 -13.88 -16.62
CA VAL A 684 -32.36 -14.52 -16.72
C VAL A 684 -33.37 -13.60 -16.09
N ALA A 685 -34.57 -13.51 -16.64
CA ALA A 685 -35.57 -12.64 -16.07
C ALA A 685 -36.98 -13.21 -16.17
N CYS A 686 -37.83 -12.83 -15.22
CA CYS A 686 -39.23 -13.19 -15.17
C CYS A 686 -40.09 -11.99 -14.81
N SER A 687 -41.34 -12.02 -15.24
CA SER A 687 -42.35 -11.04 -14.84
C SER A 687 -43.30 -11.66 -13.83
N CYS A 688 -43.45 -11.02 -12.69
CA CYS A 688 -44.51 -11.28 -11.73
C CYS A 688 -45.66 -10.30 -12.02
N ASN A 689 -46.80 -10.78 -12.52
CA ASN A 689 -47.93 -9.91 -12.88
C ASN A 689 -48.70 -9.35 -11.65
N TYR A 690 -48.22 -9.60 -10.44
CA TYR A 690 -48.94 -9.30 -9.20
C TYR A 690 -48.61 -7.93 -8.58
N GLY A 691 -47.75 -7.13 -9.19
CA GLY A 691 -47.46 -5.76 -8.76
C GLY A 691 -45.97 -5.49 -8.50
N LYS A 692 -45.67 -4.38 -7.84
CA LYS A 692 -44.29 -3.94 -7.59
C LYS A 692 -43.56 -4.89 -6.64
N ILE A 693 -42.29 -5.19 -6.97
CA ILE A 693 -41.38 -5.88 -6.05
C ILE A 693 -41.02 -4.94 -4.90
N GLN A 694 -41.18 -5.37 -3.65
CA GLN A 694 -40.90 -4.54 -2.47
C GLN A 694 -39.58 -4.89 -1.79
N SER A 695 -39.21 -6.16 -1.79
CA SER A 695 -37.97 -6.66 -1.20
C SER A 695 -37.61 -8.02 -1.78
N MET A 696 -36.35 -8.43 -1.64
CA MET A 696 -35.90 -9.73 -2.13
C MET A 696 -34.73 -10.26 -1.31
N SER A 697 -34.58 -11.59 -1.32
CA SER A 697 -33.51 -12.31 -0.65
C SER A 697 -33.28 -13.65 -1.35
N PHE A 698 -32.10 -14.23 -1.22
CA PHE A 698 -31.84 -15.60 -1.70
C PHE A 698 -31.92 -16.57 -0.53
N THR A 699 -32.70 -17.64 -0.69
CA THR A 699 -32.87 -18.68 0.34
C THR A 699 -31.90 -19.84 0.14
N GLU A 700 -31.58 -20.16 -1.10
CA GLU A 700 -30.64 -21.22 -1.48
C GLU A 700 -29.81 -20.75 -2.68
N LYS A 701 -28.82 -21.56 -3.09
CA LYS A 701 -28.01 -21.27 -4.29
C LYS A 701 -28.87 -21.04 -5.53
N ASP A 702 -29.98 -21.77 -5.65
CA ASP A 702 -30.81 -21.74 -6.85
C ASP A 702 -32.23 -21.21 -6.57
N LYS A 703 -32.44 -20.48 -5.46
CA LYS A 703 -33.76 -19.94 -5.10
C LYS A 703 -33.70 -18.50 -4.63
N ILE A 704 -34.52 -17.67 -5.26
CA ILE A 704 -34.80 -16.30 -4.84
C ILE A 704 -36.21 -16.20 -4.28
N VAL A 705 -36.36 -15.42 -3.20
CA VAL A 705 -37.64 -15.02 -2.64
C VAL A 705 -37.80 -13.51 -2.78
N TYR A 706 -39.01 -13.07 -3.07
CA TYR A 706 -39.30 -11.65 -3.18
C TYR A 706 -40.72 -11.34 -2.74
N SER A 707 -40.91 -10.21 -2.07
CA SER A 707 -42.23 -9.70 -1.73
C SER A 707 -42.78 -8.84 -2.86
N VAL A 708 -44.09 -8.97 -3.09
CA VAL A 708 -44.81 -8.26 -4.13
C VAL A 708 -46.02 -7.59 -3.48
N GLU A 709 -46.07 -6.25 -3.51
CA GLU A 709 -47.10 -5.37 -2.90
C GLU A 709 -48.16 -6.10 -2.04
N GLU A 710 -49.39 -6.21 -2.55
CA GLU A 710 -50.51 -6.84 -1.87
C GLU A 710 -50.61 -8.35 -2.16
N TYR A 711 -49.60 -8.96 -2.79
CA TYR A 711 -49.66 -10.38 -3.14
C TYR A 711 -48.96 -11.28 -2.11
N GLY A 712 -47.96 -10.74 -1.39
CA GLY A 712 -47.21 -11.48 -0.38
C GLY A 712 -45.81 -11.86 -0.85
N ILE A 713 -45.32 -13.03 -0.44
CA ILE A 713 -43.96 -13.50 -0.74
C ILE A 713 -44.02 -14.61 -1.79
N VAL A 714 -43.26 -14.45 -2.85
CA VAL A 714 -43.09 -15.41 -3.94
C VAL A 714 -41.69 -16.00 -3.88
N VAL A 715 -41.55 -17.28 -4.22
CA VAL A 715 -40.27 -17.95 -4.45
C VAL A 715 -40.16 -18.38 -5.89
N ALA A 716 -38.99 -18.18 -6.49
CA ALA A 716 -38.67 -18.64 -7.83
C ALA A 716 -37.31 -19.34 -7.86
N GLU A 717 -37.20 -20.38 -8.70
CA GLU A 717 -35.90 -21.01 -8.98
C GLU A 717 -35.10 -20.13 -9.95
N THR A 718 -33.81 -19.94 -9.69
CA THR A 718 -32.96 -19.02 -10.47
C THR A 718 -32.70 -19.52 -11.90
N SER A 719 -32.67 -20.84 -12.11
CA SER A 719 -32.39 -21.48 -13.40
C SER A 719 -33.61 -21.62 -14.30
N ILE A 720 -34.79 -21.83 -13.72
CA ILE A 720 -36.06 -22.04 -14.42
C ILE A 720 -37.08 -21.28 -13.58
N LEU A 721 -37.29 -19.98 -13.83
CA LEU A 721 -38.13 -19.10 -13.02
C LEU A 721 -39.62 -19.50 -13.05
N LYS A 722 -39.96 -20.64 -12.44
CA LYS A 722 -41.30 -21.02 -12.00
C LYS A 722 -41.49 -20.43 -10.61
N SER A 723 -42.41 -19.49 -10.52
CA SER A 723 -42.78 -18.87 -9.24
C SER A 723 -43.84 -19.70 -8.52
N THR A 724 -43.70 -19.82 -7.19
CA THR A 724 -44.72 -20.37 -6.30
C THR A 724 -44.90 -19.45 -5.11
N SER A 725 -46.08 -19.43 -4.49
CA SER A 725 -46.28 -18.65 -3.27
C SER A 725 -45.49 -19.27 -2.11
N TRP A 726 -44.74 -18.45 -1.39
CA TRP A 726 -44.01 -18.87 -0.19
C TRP A 726 -44.94 -18.95 1.04
N VAL A 727 -45.90 -18.04 1.14
CA VAL A 727 -46.78 -17.89 2.31
C VAL A 727 -48.23 -17.96 1.86
N ASN A 728 -49.08 -18.59 2.66
CA ASN A 728 -50.52 -18.51 2.49
C ASN A 728 -51.05 -17.32 3.32
N LEU A 729 -50.85 -16.09 2.84
CA LEU A 729 -51.37 -14.91 3.53
C LEU A 729 -52.88 -14.82 3.31
N LYS A 730 -53.63 -14.52 4.37
CA LYS A 730 -55.03 -14.10 4.21
C LYS A 730 -55.07 -12.74 3.50
N ASP A 731 -56.16 -12.44 2.79
CA ASP A 731 -56.29 -11.15 2.10
C ASP A 731 -56.12 -9.94 3.05
N SER A 732 -56.50 -10.09 4.33
CA SER A 732 -56.30 -9.08 5.38
C SER A 732 -54.86 -8.92 5.86
N GLU A 733 -53.97 -9.87 5.54
CA GLU A 733 -52.54 -9.89 5.92
C GLU A 733 -51.62 -9.47 4.75
N ARG A 734 -52.21 -9.12 3.61
CA ARG A 734 -51.51 -8.58 2.44
C ARG A 734 -51.05 -7.16 2.76
N CYS A 735 -49.75 -7.01 2.97
CA CYS A 735 -49.14 -5.73 3.35
C CYS A 735 -47.80 -5.56 2.62
N ASN A 736 -47.28 -4.34 2.61
CA ASN A 736 -45.96 -4.05 2.06
C ASN A 736 -44.86 -4.69 2.93
N ILE A 737 -44.40 -5.87 2.54
CA ILE A 737 -43.30 -6.56 3.21
C ILE A 737 -41.97 -6.03 2.68
N THR A 738 -41.16 -5.45 3.56
CA THR A 738 -39.85 -4.87 3.27
C THR A 738 -38.74 -5.62 4.03
N ASP A 739 -37.47 -5.31 3.73
CA ASP A 739 -36.29 -5.81 4.47
C ASP A 739 -36.23 -7.35 4.63
N LEU A 740 -36.59 -8.11 3.58
CA LEU A 740 -36.58 -9.58 3.63
C LEU A 740 -35.16 -10.12 3.87
N GLN A 741 -35.02 -10.94 4.92
CA GLN A 741 -33.78 -11.61 5.29
C GLN A 741 -34.03 -13.09 5.59
N ARG A 742 -33.16 -13.98 5.07
CA ARG A 742 -33.18 -15.40 5.41
C ARG A 742 -32.71 -15.61 6.85
N PHE A 743 -33.53 -16.32 7.63
CA PHE A 743 -33.15 -16.79 8.97
C PHE A 743 -32.79 -18.27 8.97
N ALA A 744 -33.57 -19.09 8.27
CA ALA A 744 -33.29 -20.51 8.03
C ALA A 744 -33.82 -20.90 6.65
N ASP A 745 -33.58 -22.14 6.20
CA ASP A 745 -33.94 -22.61 4.85
C ASP A 745 -35.42 -22.37 4.50
N ASN A 746 -36.31 -22.51 5.49
CA ASN A 746 -37.76 -22.34 5.33
C ASN A 746 -38.32 -21.13 6.09
N VAL A 747 -37.47 -20.23 6.58
CA VAL A 747 -37.87 -19.14 7.49
C VAL A 747 -37.27 -17.83 7.06
N LEU A 748 -38.12 -16.87 6.72
CA LEU A 748 -37.74 -15.49 6.41
C LEU A 748 -38.19 -14.57 7.53
N LEU A 749 -37.41 -13.52 7.78
CA LEU A 749 -37.90 -12.34 8.49
C LEU A 749 -38.15 -11.22 7.48
N GLY A 750 -39.16 -10.40 7.75
CA GLY A 750 -39.43 -9.19 6.98
C GLY A 750 -40.16 -8.17 7.83
N ARG A 751 -40.13 -6.91 7.40
CA ARG A 751 -40.79 -5.80 8.11
C ARG A 751 -42.09 -5.42 7.43
N ILE A 752 -43.14 -5.32 8.23
CA ILE A 752 -44.41 -4.70 7.84
C ILE A 752 -44.62 -3.53 8.79
N ASP A 753 -44.76 -2.33 8.23
CA ASP A 753 -44.88 -1.08 8.99
C ASP A 753 -43.82 -0.98 10.09
N ASN A 754 -44.25 -0.97 11.35
CA ASN A 754 -43.41 -0.86 12.53
C ASN A 754 -43.21 -2.21 13.28
N SER A 755 -43.25 -3.34 12.56
CA SER A 755 -43.12 -4.67 13.14
C SER A 755 -42.27 -5.58 12.28
N ILE A 756 -41.52 -6.47 12.92
CA ILE A 756 -40.79 -7.56 12.25
C ILE A 756 -41.65 -8.82 12.35
N TYR A 757 -41.84 -9.48 11.22
CA TYR A 757 -42.62 -10.70 11.06
C TYR A 757 -41.72 -11.88 10.70
N VAL A 758 -42.15 -13.06 11.10
CA VAL A 758 -41.65 -14.35 10.63
C VAL A 758 -42.57 -14.87 9.53
N PHE A 759 -41.96 -15.33 8.43
CA PHE A 759 -42.63 -15.97 7.32
C PHE A 759 -42.03 -17.36 7.11
N GLU A 760 -42.69 -18.35 7.72
CA GLU A 760 -42.40 -19.75 7.51
C GLU A 760 -43.07 -20.23 6.21
N LYS A 761 -42.37 -21.08 5.45
CA LYS A 761 -42.88 -21.61 4.19
C LYS A 761 -44.20 -22.36 4.42
N SER A 762 -45.22 -22.01 3.64
CA SER A 762 -46.57 -22.61 3.68
C SER A 762 -47.31 -22.46 5.03
N GLU A 763 -46.86 -21.56 5.90
CA GLU A 763 -47.44 -21.30 7.21
C GLU A 763 -47.97 -19.86 7.30
N ASN A 764 -48.74 -19.56 8.35
CA ASN A 764 -49.21 -18.18 8.59
C ASN A 764 -48.07 -17.34 9.18
N SER A 765 -47.96 -16.09 8.72
CA SER A 765 -47.00 -15.15 9.29
C SER A 765 -47.39 -14.74 10.71
N TYR A 766 -46.41 -14.30 11.48
CA TYR A 766 -46.66 -13.75 12.82
C TYR A 766 -45.57 -12.77 13.22
N VAL A 767 -45.92 -11.82 14.08
CA VAL A 767 -44.99 -10.81 14.61
C VAL A 767 -43.96 -11.49 15.52
N ILE A 768 -42.67 -11.29 15.23
CA ILE A 768 -41.58 -11.69 16.12
C ILE A 768 -41.13 -10.55 17.02
N TYR A 769 -41.24 -9.31 16.54
CA TYR A 769 -40.91 -8.12 17.32
C TYR A 769 -41.80 -6.94 16.92
N HIS A 770 -42.33 -6.25 17.91
CA HIS A 770 -43.07 -5.01 17.76
C HIS A 770 -42.84 -4.16 19.02
N ASP A 771 -42.73 -2.86 18.85
CA ASP A 771 -42.62 -1.88 19.93
C ASP A 771 -43.56 -0.72 19.60
N VAL A 772 -44.44 -0.38 20.53
CA VAL A 772 -45.48 0.64 20.33
C VAL A 772 -44.88 2.05 20.37
N ASP A 773 -43.81 2.23 21.16
CA ASP A 773 -43.21 3.54 21.43
C ASP A 773 -42.06 3.86 20.47
N LYS A 774 -41.49 2.84 19.81
CA LYS A 774 -40.28 2.98 18.98
C LYS A 774 -40.54 2.65 17.52
N THR A 775 -40.07 3.52 16.63
CA THR A 775 -40.06 3.31 15.18
C THR A 775 -38.85 2.48 14.77
N ILE A 776 -39.08 1.30 14.18
CA ILE A 776 -38.06 0.40 13.63
C ILE A 776 -37.52 1.00 12.33
N ILE A 777 -36.23 1.29 12.32
CA ILE A 777 -35.51 1.83 11.15
C ILE A 777 -34.96 0.69 10.30
N ASN A 778 -34.28 -0.27 10.92
CA ASN A 778 -33.67 -1.43 10.26
C ASN A 778 -33.43 -2.55 11.27
N PHE A 779 -33.20 -3.77 10.79
CA PHE A 779 -32.75 -4.88 11.60
C PHE A 779 -31.68 -5.72 10.89
N THR A 780 -30.88 -6.44 11.66
CA THR A 780 -29.87 -7.37 11.15
C THR A 780 -29.88 -8.63 12.00
N ILE A 781 -29.76 -9.77 11.35
CA ILE A 781 -29.77 -11.08 12.00
C ILE A 781 -28.39 -11.72 11.89
N ASP A 782 -27.90 -12.25 13.00
CA ASP A 782 -26.79 -13.20 13.01
C ASP A 782 -27.35 -14.63 13.14
N VAL A 783 -27.50 -15.30 11.99
CA VAL A 783 -28.06 -16.66 11.91
C VAL A 783 -27.27 -17.66 12.78
N PRO A 784 -25.92 -17.67 12.79
CA PRO A 784 -25.16 -18.63 13.62
C PRO A 784 -25.42 -18.52 15.13
N THR A 785 -25.76 -17.34 15.66
CA THR A 785 -26.03 -17.16 17.09
C THR A 785 -27.51 -16.97 17.43
N ASN A 786 -28.41 -16.95 16.44
CA ASN A 786 -29.83 -16.62 16.58
C ASN A 786 -30.06 -15.27 17.25
N MET A 787 -29.22 -14.28 16.95
CA MET A 787 -29.31 -12.93 17.52
C MET A 787 -29.91 -11.97 16.49
N LEU A 788 -30.83 -11.14 16.95
CA LEU A 788 -31.51 -10.11 16.16
C LEU A 788 -31.16 -8.75 16.76
N LEU A 789 -30.50 -7.90 16.00
CA LEU A 789 -30.22 -6.52 16.39
C LEU A 789 -31.15 -5.59 15.60
N ILE A 790 -31.92 -4.79 16.32
CA ILE A 790 -32.91 -3.87 15.77
C ILE A 790 -32.46 -2.46 16.08
N PHE A 791 -32.43 -1.60 15.06
CA PHE A 791 -32.14 -0.18 15.21
C PHE A 791 -33.45 0.60 15.15
N CYS A 792 -33.76 1.33 16.21
CA CYS A 792 -35.02 2.05 16.36
C CYS A 792 -34.79 3.53 16.72
N SER A 793 -35.81 4.35 16.48
CA SER A 793 -35.92 5.71 17.00
C SER A 793 -37.17 5.90 17.85
N GLU A 794 -37.15 6.89 18.72
CA GLU A 794 -38.27 7.33 19.57
C GLU A 794 -38.29 8.85 19.57
N ASP A 795 -39.43 9.45 19.28
CA ASP A 795 -39.59 10.90 19.30
C ASP A 795 -40.17 11.33 20.65
N GLU A 796 -39.37 12.03 21.44
CA GLU A 796 -39.80 12.62 22.72
C GLU A 796 -40.09 14.10 22.51
N THR A 797 -41.27 14.60 22.91
CA THR A 797 -41.59 16.04 22.85
C THR A 797 -41.23 16.68 24.20
N ILE A 798 -40.19 17.50 24.24
CA ILE A 798 -39.73 18.21 25.43
C ILE A 798 -39.79 19.72 25.16
N ASP A 799 -40.54 20.46 25.98
CA ASP A 799 -40.70 21.92 25.90
C ASP A 799 -41.10 22.43 24.50
N GLY A 800 -41.97 21.68 23.80
CA GLY A 800 -42.42 22.01 22.44
C GLY A 800 -41.44 21.66 21.32
N SER A 801 -40.25 21.14 21.65
CA SER A 801 -39.28 20.62 20.68
C SER A 801 -39.32 19.09 20.62
N THR A 802 -39.42 18.52 19.43
CA THR A 802 -39.31 17.07 19.23
C THR A 802 -37.84 16.67 19.21
N ILE A 803 -37.46 15.77 20.11
CA ILE A 803 -36.13 15.20 20.20
C ILE A 803 -36.21 13.72 19.85
N THR A 804 -35.60 13.34 18.74
CA THR A 804 -35.47 11.94 18.34
C THR A 804 -34.30 11.28 19.09
N SER A 805 -34.61 10.27 19.89
CA SER A 805 -33.63 9.35 20.50
C SER A 805 -33.47 8.10 19.61
N TYR A 806 -32.28 7.51 19.61
CA TYR A 806 -32.00 6.28 18.86
C TYR A 806 -31.54 5.15 19.78
N PHE A 807 -31.89 3.91 19.42
CA PHE A 807 -31.67 2.73 20.25
C PHE A 807 -31.26 1.53 19.42
N TYR A 808 -30.41 0.69 20.01
CA TYR A 808 -30.24 -0.69 19.58
C TYR A 808 -30.99 -1.61 20.53
N VAL A 809 -31.88 -2.44 19.99
CA VAL A 809 -32.56 -3.50 20.72
C VAL A 809 -31.95 -4.83 20.30
N LEU A 810 -31.28 -5.48 21.25
CA LEU A 810 -30.69 -6.79 21.06
C LEU A 810 -31.64 -7.87 21.54
N CYS A 811 -32.02 -8.76 20.64
CA CYS A 811 -32.93 -9.86 20.87
C CYS A 811 -32.23 -11.19 20.63
N LYS A 812 -32.58 -12.20 21.43
CA LYS A 812 -32.28 -13.61 21.12
C LYS A 812 -33.52 -14.29 20.62
N ILE A 813 -33.43 -14.87 19.42
CA ILE A 813 -34.47 -15.70 18.83
C ILE A 813 -34.35 -17.10 19.43
N LYS A 814 -35.46 -17.61 19.94
CA LYS A 814 -35.59 -18.98 20.42
C LYS A 814 -36.75 -19.65 19.70
N GLU A 815 -36.55 -20.90 19.34
CA GLU A 815 -37.63 -21.76 18.88
C GLU A 815 -38.32 -22.37 20.12
N GLY A 816 -39.63 -22.17 20.24
CA GLY A 816 -40.43 -22.71 21.34
C GLY A 816 -41.63 -23.48 20.81
N THR A 817 -41.96 -24.61 21.42
CA THR A 817 -43.21 -25.33 21.14
C THR A 817 -44.39 -24.58 21.76
N SER A 818 -45.25 -23.99 20.94
CA SER A 818 -46.50 -23.40 21.43
C SER A 818 -47.52 -24.51 21.69
N LYS A 819 -47.74 -24.89 22.96
CA LYS A 819 -48.86 -25.74 23.38
C LYS A 819 -50.18 -24.95 23.36
N LYS A 820 -50.73 -24.68 22.17
CA LYS A 820 -52.15 -24.31 22.05
C LYS A 820 -52.83 -25.38 21.18
N ASN A 821 -53.50 -26.30 21.87
CA ASN A 821 -54.34 -27.40 21.38
C ASN A 821 -53.62 -28.68 20.92
N LYS A 822 -54.13 -29.82 21.43
CA LYS A 822 -53.58 -31.19 21.39
C LYS A 822 -53.36 -31.83 20.01
N ILE A 823 -53.45 -31.10 18.90
CA ILE A 823 -53.46 -31.71 17.55
C ILE A 823 -52.24 -31.32 16.68
N SER A 824 -51.40 -30.38 17.08
CA SER A 824 -49.99 -30.31 16.62
C SER A 824 -49.24 -29.30 17.47
N ALA A 825 -48.20 -29.74 18.18
CA ALA A 825 -47.25 -28.80 18.76
C ALA A 825 -46.53 -28.10 17.60
N LYS A 826 -46.86 -26.84 17.33
CA LYS A 826 -46.15 -26.02 16.35
C LYS A 826 -44.99 -25.30 17.03
N ASN A 827 -43.80 -25.42 16.45
CA ASN A 827 -42.67 -24.60 16.82
C ASN A 827 -42.94 -23.18 16.34
N LYS A 828 -42.73 -22.20 17.21
CA LYS A 828 -42.76 -20.77 16.87
C LYS A 828 -41.47 -20.14 17.33
N TYR A 829 -40.89 -19.31 16.49
CA TYR A 829 -39.80 -18.42 16.87
C TYR A 829 -40.33 -17.27 17.72
N GLN A 830 -39.64 -16.97 18.81
CA GLN A 830 -39.91 -15.82 19.67
C GLN A 830 -38.62 -15.04 19.88
N ALA A 831 -38.68 -13.72 19.73
CA ALA A 831 -37.59 -12.84 20.14
C ALA A 831 -37.75 -12.48 21.62
N SER A 832 -36.71 -12.77 22.40
CA SER A 832 -36.58 -12.27 23.76
C SER A 832 -35.62 -11.10 23.77
N VAL A 833 -36.06 -9.92 24.19
CA VAL A 833 -35.20 -8.75 24.35
C VAL A 833 -34.18 -9.07 25.44
N ILE A 834 -32.90 -9.12 25.07
CA ILE A 834 -31.80 -9.24 26.02
C ILE A 834 -31.45 -7.87 26.56
N LYS A 835 -31.47 -6.85 25.69
CA LYS A 835 -30.93 -5.54 26.02
C LYS A 835 -31.48 -4.44 25.13
N ILE A 836 -31.64 -3.26 25.72
CA ILE A 836 -31.90 -2.01 25.01
C ILE A 836 -30.74 -1.07 25.31
N ILE A 837 -30.10 -0.55 24.26
CA ILE A 837 -28.90 0.27 24.36
C ILE A 837 -29.24 1.63 23.75
N LYS A 838 -29.40 2.65 24.61
CA LYS A 838 -29.66 4.03 24.18
C LYS A 838 -28.38 4.61 23.56
N ALA A 839 -28.50 5.15 22.36
CA ALA A 839 -27.47 5.98 21.77
C ALA A 839 -27.54 7.36 22.42
N ASN A 840 -26.54 7.71 23.24
CA ASN A 840 -26.38 9.06 23.77
C ASN A 840 -25.99 10.00 22.63
N SER A 841 -26.95 10.38 21.81
CA SER A 841 -26.68 11.11 20.59
C SER A 841 -27.89 11.92 20.16
N LYS A 842 -27.83 13.22 20.43
CA LYS A 842 -28.55 14.26 19.67
C LYS A 842 -28.01 14.39 18.22
N TYR A 843 -27.19 13.44 17.75
CA TYR A 843 -26.23 13.62 16.66
C TYR A 843 -26.29 12.56 15.56
N LEU A 844 -27.13 11.53 15.68
CA LEU A 844 -27.31 10.53 14.63
C LEU A 844 -28.17 11.16 13.53
N GLY A 845 -27.58 11.33 12.35
CA GLY A 845 -28.32 11.75 11.15
C GLY A 845 -29.34 10.68 10.78
N THR A 846 -30.55 11.11 10.47
CA THR A 846 -31.74 10.33 10.11
C THR A 846 -31.52 9.31 8.98
N SER A 847 -32.26 8.19 9.07
CA SER A 847 -32.63 7.23 8.01
C SER A 847 -31.54 6.50 7.21
N ILE A 848 -30.29 6.47 7.66
CA ILE A 848 -29.21 5.79 6.91
C ILE A 848 -29.11 4.31 7.34
N ARG A 849 -29.04 3.39 6.36
CA ARG A 849 -28.73 1.98 6.61
C ARG A 849 -27.33 1.89 7.23
N ASN A 850 -27.25 1.59 8.53
CA ASN A 850 -25.99 1.45 9.23
C ASN A 850 -25.33 0.09 8.94
N GLY A 851 -24.01 0.07 8.94
CA GLY A 851 -23.25 -1.18 8.85
C GLY A 851 -23.25 -1.82 10.23
N VAL A 852 -23.78 -3.03 10.36
CA VAL A 852 -23.73 -3.82 11.60
C VAL A 852 -22.88 -5.04 11.36
N LEU A 853 -21.95 -5.29 12.27
CA LEU A 853 -21.08 -6.46 12.25
C LEU A 853 -21.26 -7.25 13.55
N PHE A 854 -21.54 -8.54 13.39
CA PHE A 854 -21.41 -9.53 14.44
C PHE A 854 -20.06 -10.22 14.30
N PHE A 855 -19.27 -10.23 15.37
CA PHE A 855 -17.96 -10.85 15.42
C PHE A 855 -17.93 -11.87 16.56
N LYS A 856 -17.69 -13.14 16.24
CA LYS A 856 -17.59 -14.21 17.22
C LYS A 856 -16.11 -14.58 17.40
N GLY A 857 -15.53 -14.19 18.53
CA GLY A 857 -14.23 -14.72 18.97
C GLY A 857 -14.39 -16.10 19.62
N ASP A 858 -13.30 -16.64 20.19
CA ASP A 858 -13.29 -17.98 20.80
C ASP A 858 -14.36 -18.18 21.89
N GLU A 859 -14.78 -17.11 22.60
CA GLU A 859 -15.74 -17.23 23.71
C GLU A 859 -16.86 -16.17 23.76
N ARG A 860 -16.77 -15.06 23.02
CA ARG A 860 -17.74 -13.94 23.12
C ARG A 860 -18.20 -13.40 21.77
N LEU A 861 -19.48 -13.04 21.70
CA LEU A 861 -20.08 -12.31 20.59
C LEU A 861 -19.88 -10.81 20.82
N SER A 862 -19.05 -10.20 19.98
CA SER A 862 -18.84 -8.76 19.92
C SER A 862 -19.66 -8.17 18.77
N MET A 863 -20.24 -7.00 19.01
CA MET A 863 -21.07 -6.31 18.02
C MET A 863 -20.47 -4.94 17.75
N TYR A 864 -20.35 -4.60 16.47
CA TYR A 864 -19.85 -3.32 16.02
C TYR A 864 -20.88 -2.67 15.10
N SER A 865 -20.99 -1.34 15.18
CA SER A 865 -21.80 -0.58 14.24
C SER A 865 -21.04 0.61 13.69
N PHE A 866 -21.22 0.87 12.40
CA PHE A 866 -20.59 1.96 11.67
C PHE A 866 -21.66 2.92 11.23
N VAL A 867 -21.60 4.15 11.75
CA VAL A 867 -22.68 5.11 11.61
C VAL A 867 -22.17 6.45 11.09
N PRO A 868 -22.71 6.95 9.97
CA PRO A 868 -22.36 8.27 9.47
C PRO A 868 -23.03 9.38 10.29
N ASN A 869 -22.23 10.30 10.78
CA ASN A 869 -22.64 11.51 11.49
C ASN A 869 -22.51 12.71 10.55
N ALA A 870 -23.60 12.99 9.83
CA ALA A 870 -23.61 14.02 8.80
C ALA A 870 -23.41 15.44 9.36
N ARG A 871 -23.81 15.71 10.62
CA ARG A 871 -23.58 17.00 11.29
C ARG A 871 -22.12 17.29 11.56
N LYS A 872 -21.37 16.24 11.95
CA LYS A 872 -19.93 16.34 12.22
C LYS A 872 -19.06 16.03 11.01
N ASN A 873 -19.66 15.57 9.90
CA ASN A 873 -18.94 15.05 8.73
C ASN A 873 -17.93 13.95 9.12
N VAL A 874 -18.36 13.01 9.97
CA VAL A 874 -17.55 11.85 10.35
C VAL A 874 -18.33 10.53 10.31
N LEU A 875 -17.65 9.43 9.98
CA LEU A 875 -18.09 8.06 10.20
C LEU A 875 -17.61 7.59 11.58
N GLU A 876 -18.53 7.21 12.45
CA GLU A 876 -18.24 6.76 13.81
C GLU A 876 -18.35 5.22 13.87
N ALA A 877 -17.30 4.54 14.34
CA ALA A 877 -17.35 3.12 14.72
C ALA A 877 -17.73 3.02 16.20
N PHE A 878 -18.77 2.25 16.48
CA PHE A 878 -19.24 1.95 17.83
C PHE A 878 -19.01 0.48 18.16
N TYR A 879 -18.50 0.22 19.36
CA TYR A 879 -18.59 -1.08 19.99
C TYR A 879 -19.89 -1.14 20.80
N ILE A 880 -20.74 -2.11 20.49
CA ILE A 880 -22.05 -2.31 21.11
C ILE A 880 -21.90 -3.32 22.23
N ASN A 881 -21.90 -2.84 23.48
CA ASN A 881 -21.95 -3.69 24.67
C ASN A 881 -22.98 -3.16 25.70
N ASN A 882 -22.59 -2.81 26.94
CA ASN A 882 -23.48 -2.20 27.95
C ASN A 882 -23.91 -0.79 27.57
N ARG A 883 -23.09 -0.12 26.77
CA ARG A 883 -23.31 1.20 26.21
C ARG A 883 -22.73 1.20 24.78
N LEU A 884 -23.04 2.24 24.03
CA LEU A 884 -22.36 2.52 22.77
C LEU A 884 -21.05 3.24 23.08
N ASP A 885 -19.93 2.53 22.92
CA ASP A 885 -18.61 3.14 23.00
C ASP A 885 -18.16 3.54 21.59
N CYS A 886 -17.99 4.84 21.32
CA CYS A 886 -17.33 5.28 20.09
C CYS A 886 -15.85 4.90 20.17
N ILE A 887 -15.40 3.99 19.31
CA ILE A 887 -14.05 3.42 19.35
C ILE A 887 -13.13 3.97 18.27
N SER A 888 -13.69 4.56 17.21
CA SER A 888 -12.94 5.20 16.13
C SER A 888 -13.84 6.16 15.37
N VAL A 889 -13.23 7.18 14.79
CA VAL A 889 -13.92 8.20 13.99
C VAL A 889 -13.14 8.41 12.70
N GLU A 890 -13.84 8.64 11.59
CA GLU A 890 -13.23 8.96 10.30
C GLU A 890 -13.87 10.15 9.60
N GLY A 891 -13.07 11.12 9.18
CA GLY A 891 -13.55 12.31 8.46
C GLY A 891 -14.00 12.01 7.03
N PHE A 892 -15.17 12.54 6.66
CA PHE A 892 -15.71 12.47 5.31
C PHE A 892 -16.42 13.76 4.93
N GLU A 893 -16.05 14.33 3.79
CA GLU A 893 -16.81 15.44 3.19
C GLU A 893 -18.18 14.95 2.68
N ASN A 894 -19.20 15.82 2.81
CA ASN A 894 -20.55 15.62 2.28
C ASN A 894 -21.24 14.33 2.75
N LEU A 895 -21.10 13.96 4.03
CA LEU A 895 -21.80 12.79 4.59
C LEU A 895 -23.33 12.92 4.58
N ASN A 896 -23.88 14.12 4.38
CA ASN A 896 -25.30 14.32 4.11
C ASN A 896 -25.78 13.54 2.87
N ASP A 897 -24.89 13.28 1.90
CA ASP A 897 -25.21 12.53 0.67
C ASP A 897 -25.04 11.02 0.84
N CYS A 898 -24.66 10.54 2.02
CA CYS A 898 -24.49 9.13 2.33
C CYS A 898 -25.85 8.42 2.40
N ARG A 899 -26.00 7.36 1.61
CA ARG A 899 -27.20 6.51 1.51
C ARG A 899 -27.13 5.30 2.44
N GLY A 900 -25.92 4.81 2.76
CA GLY A 900 -25.75 3.63 3.61
C GLY A 900 -24.30 3.25 3.84
N VAL A 901 -24.11 2.39 4.84
CA VAL A 901 -22.84 1.74 5.18
C VAL A 901 -23.03 0.23 5.15
N LEU A 902 -22.15 -0.47 4.45
CA LEU A 902 -22.17 -1.94 4.31
C LEU A 902 -20.91 -2.54 4.94
N CYS A 903 -21.05 -3.66 5.65
CA CYS A 903 -19.92 -4.57 5.90
C CYS A 903 -19.89 -5.59 4.75
N ILE A 904 -18.83 -5.58 3.95
CA ILE A 904 -18.78 -6.30 2.66
C ILE A 904 -18.31 -7.76 2.86
N ASN A 905 -17.48 -7.98 3.86
CA ASN A 905 -16.86 -9.27 4.17
C ASN A 905 -17.14 -9.68 5.61
N GLU A 906 -17.05 -10.99 5.86
CA GLU A 906 -16.80 -11.49 7.21
C GLU A 906 -15.46 -10.91 7.72
N PRO A 907 -15.31 -10.68 9.03
CA PRO A 907 -14.05 -10.22 9.59
C PRO A 907 -12.93 -11.24 9.37
N THR A 908 -11.83 -10.79 8.77
CA THR A 908 -10.61 -11.59 8.62
C THR A 908 -9.80 -11.48 9.90
N MET A 909 -9.57 -12.61 10.56
CA MET A 909 -8.63 -12.68 11.68
C MET A 909 -7.20 -12.60 11.18
N LEU A 910 -6.48 -11.59 11.66
CA LEU A 910 -5.08 -11.38 11.35
C LEU A 910 -4.18 -11.97 12.45
N SER A 911 -4.67 -12.00 13.69
CA SER A 911 -4.13 -12.76 14.83
C SER A 911 -5.24 -13.05 15.84
N SER A 912 -4.96 -13.82 16.91
CA SER A 912 -5.96 -14.20 17.92
C SER A 912 -6.67 -13.01 18.60
N GLY A 913 -6.05 -11.82 18.64
CA GLY A 913 -6.62 -10.63 19.26
C GLY A 913 -6.90 -9.49 18.29
N PHE A 914 -6.92 -9.72 16.98
CA PHE A 914 -6.98 -8.64 16.00
C PHE A 914 -7.65 -9.06 14.70
N PHE A 915 -8.60 -8.25 14.23
CA PHE A 915 -9.35 -8.50 13.01
C PHE A 915 -9.38 -7.27 12.09
N LYS A 916 -9.68 -7.56 10.82
CA LYS A 916 -9.89 -6.61 9.74
C LYS A 916 -11.26 -6.86 9.11
N VAL A 917 -12.00 -5.81 8.78
CA VAL A 917 -13.26 -5.91 8.05
C VAL A 917 -13.35 -4.83 6.96
N ASN A 918 -13.85 -5.20 5.79
CA ASN A 918 -14.11 -4.25 4.71
C ASN A 918 -15.46 -3.57 4.92
N ILE A 919 -15.48 -2.25 4.84
CA ILE A 919 -16.65 -1.39 5.00
C ILE A 919 -16.82 -0.56 3.73
N ALA A 920 -18.00 -0.52 3.14
CA ALA A 920 -18.33 0.41 2.06
C ALA A 920 -19.27 1.51 2.55
N LEU A 921 -18.97 2.75 2.23
CA LEU A 921 -19.87 3.89 2.33
C LEU A 921 -20.42 4.16 0.94
N ILE A 922 -21.74 4.14 0.84
CA ILE A 922 -22.45 4.40 -0.40
C ILE A 922 -22.97 5.83 -0.33
N PHE A 923 -22.42 6.70 -1.17
CA PHE A 923 -22.92 8.05 -1.38
C PHE A 923 -23.87 8.08 -2.58
N SER A 924 -24.60 9.17 -2.76
CA SER A 924 -25.48 9.33 -3.92
C SER A 924 -24.74 9.21 -5.26
N SER A 925 -23.46 9.58 -5.34
CA SER A 925 -22.67 9.63 -6.60
C SER A 925 -21.35 8.86 -6.56
N LYS A 926 -21.01 8.21 -5.45
CA LYS A 926 -19.74 7.47 -5.31
C LYS A 926 -19.82 6.38 -4.27
N VAL A 927 -18.92 5.42 -4.37
CA VAL A 927 -18.68 4.37 -3.37
C VAL A 927 -17.29 4.56 -2.79
N VAL A 928 -17.18 4.54 -1.47
CA VAL A 928 -15.89 4.58 -0.77
C VAL A 928 -15.73 3.31 0.08
N VAL A 929 -14.70 2.52 -0.19
CA VAL A 929 -14.38 1.33 0.60
C VAL A 929 -13.25 1.64 1.57
N LEU A 930 -13.39 1.12 2.78
CA LEU A 930 -12.41 1.19 3.85
C LEU A 930 -12.11 -0.21 4.37
N ASN A 931 -10.90 -0.44 4.85
CA ASN A 931 -10.59 -1.48 5.81
C ASN A 931 -10.68 -0.91 7.22
N PHE A 932 -11.44 -1.55 8.10
CA PHE A 932 -11.44 -1.25 9.52
C PHE A 932 -10.67 -2.33 10.26
N TYR A 933 -9.62 -1.87 10.96
CA TYR A 933 -8.74 -2.68 11.77
C TYR A 933 -9.09 -2.46 13.22
N CYS A 934 -9.35 -3.55 13.96
CA CYS A 934 -9.82 -3.46 15.32
C CYS A 934 -9.20 -4.58 16.18
N PRO A 935 -8.66 -4.26 17.36
CA PRO A 935 -8.34 -5.27 18.36
C PRO A 935 -9.64 -5.91 18.84
N VAL A 936 -9.61 -7.22 19.02
CA VAL A 936 -10.67 -7.94 19.72
C VAL A 936 -10.63 -7.44 21.16
N LYS A 937 -11.69 -6.74 21.59
CA LYS A 937 -11.85 -6.35 22.99
C LYS A 937 -12.26 -7.57 23.80
N ASP A 938 -11.57 -7.80 24.92
CA ASP A 938 -11.91 -8.83 25.92
C ASP A 938 -13.30 -8.62 26.55
#